data_AF-A0A318NC85-F1
#
_entry.id   AF-A0A318NC85-F1
#
_cell.length_a   1.000
_cell.length_b   1.000
_cell.length_c   1.000
_cell.angle_alpha   90.00
_cell.angle_beta   90.00
_cell.angle_gamma   90.00
#
_symmetry.space_group_name_H-M   'P 1'
#
loop_
_entity.id
_entity.type
_entity.pdbx_description
1 polymer ?
#
loop_
_entity_poly.entity_id
_entity_poly.type
_entity_poly.pdbx_seq_one_letter_code
_entity_poly.pdbx_strand_id
1 'polypeptide(L)'
;MTTSLADHLRSLPDESLAALLQLRPDLVVPVPADVSALAIRAQSRVSVARALDGLDQFTLQILDAARLTRSPDDGTTATDAVLAMATAGPHPPAPTAIRAAVARLRALFLLYGPEHALQVVPAVDEVAPYPAGLGRPAAELDPRTAALCADPAKLRRTLLAAPPSARAILDRLAAGPPVGSVPPGALQAPPLGAEDPVLSDPTNGGAPTGSPVRWLVDNRLLVPVTTGSATTSGTVELPREVGLLLRRDSGPLGPLRTSRPPVAAAPREPKAVDSAGAGQTMEVVRHTEGLLEQLADEPAPVLRSGGIGVRDLRRLARTAGLDESTAALLLEVAYAAGLAGELEMPGATTSRYGADQQVLPTGGYEVWRAASLAQRWEQLARAWLMMTRQVGLVGRRDDRDRPITALSAEAERASVPATRRAVLSVLADLEPATAPTPEEVQDLLDWRAPRRSRGRDAAHREVLAEAAQLGVTGLGALTSYGRLLLGELTSTDERGDDPLGVHADVESGDPSSAARALDALLPAPVDHFLVQADLTVVVPGPPEPALAAELEAMTELESAGGASVHRVTTASVRRALDSGYTADDLHDVFRRRSRTPVPQGLTYLVDDVARKHGGLRVGLAGAYLRSDDEALLSEVLADRRLESLALRRLAPTVLCTQYQVGRLLGALRDAGFAPVQEDGTGSAVLARPRIRRAPARVSVTTRTLDPLAAPKLPMPRLLGVVEHIRRGDAAARAARRAPAVVRGGAAGLGGGPVPAHTHSEALAVLQQAVRDKALVWVGYVDAHGATASRLVKPVSIGAGYLRAEDERTEMLHTFALHRITAAVLAD
;
A
#
# COMPACT_ATOMS: atom_id res chain seq x y z
N MET A 1 -36.95 27.29 0.92
CA MET A 1 -36.08 27.08 2.10
C MET A 1 -34.91 26.24 1.65
N THR A 2 -33.68 26.74 1.77
CA THR A 2 -32.46 25.99 1.45
C THR A 2 -32.30 24.87 2.48
N THR A 3 -32.66 23.64 2.11
CA THR A 3 -32.46 22.47 2.96
C THR A 3 -30.96 22.22 3.09
N SER A 4 -30.41 22.32 4.31
CA SER A 4 -29.00 22.00 4.52
C SER A 4 -28.72 20.54 4.18
N LEU A 5 -27.46 20.17 3.89
CA LEU A 5 -27.10 18.76 3.69
C LEU A 5 -27.51 17.89 4.88
N ALA A 6 -27.40 18.40 6.12
CA ALA A 6 -27.82 17.68 7.31
C ALA A 6 -29.33 17.40 7.31
N ASP A 7 -30.15 18.35 6.84
CA ASP A 7 -31.61 18.14 6.73
C ASP A 7 -31.94 17.10 5.65
N HIS A 8 -31.22 17.12 4.53
CA HIS A 8 -31.35 16.12 3.48
C HIS A 8 -30.97 14.73 4.00
N LEU A 9 -29.81 14.59 4.66
CA LEU A 9 -29.39 13.31 5.23
C LEU A 9 -30.37 12.78 6.29
N ARG A 10 -31.03 13.67 7.05
CA ARG A 10 -32.05 13.27 8.02
C ARG A 10 -33.30 12.70 7.36
N SER A 11 -33.71 13.20 6.20
CA SER A 11 -34.92 12.75 5.50
C SER A 11 -34.77 11.41 4.77
N LEU A 12 -33.54 10.94 4.57
CA LEU A 12 -33.27 9.66 3.92
C LEU A 12 -33.70 8.47 4.79
N PRO A 13 -34.05 7.32 4.20
CA PRO A 13 -34.19 6.07 4.94
C PRO A 13 -32.82 5.52 5.36
N ASP A 14 -32.81 4.65 6.37
CA ASP A 14 -31.56 4.11 6.95
C ASP A 14 -30.75 3.29 5.95
N GLU A 15 -31.42 2.57 5.04
CA GLU A 15 -30.77 1.86 3.93
C GLU A 15 -30.00 2.79 3.00
N SER A 16 -30.54 4.00 2.73
CA SER A 16 -29.86 4.99 1.89
C SER A 16 -28.65 5.61 2.59
N LEU A 17 -28.74 5.83 3.91
CA LEU A 17 -27.58 6.24 4.71
C LEU A 17 -26.52 5.14 4.74
N ALA A 18 -26.91 3.88 4.92
CA ALA A 18 -25.99 2.75 4.90
C ALA A 18 -25.31 2.61 3.52
N ALA A 19 -26.08 2.78 2.42
CA ALA A 19 -25.54 2.81 1.07
C ALA A 19 -24.54 3.97 0.87
N LEU A 20 -24.80 5.16 1.42
CA LEU A 20 -23.84 6.26 1.42
C LEU A 20 -22.55 5.87 2.16
N LEU A 21 -22.65 5.28 3.35
CA LEU A 21 -21.47 4.84 4.11
C LEU A 21 -20.70 3.72 3.39
N GLN A 22 -21.40 2.87 2.63
CA GLN A 22 -20.77 1.84 1.78
C GLN A 22 -20.02 2.46 0.60
N LEU A 23 -20.60 3.47 -0.05
CA LEU A 23 -19.97 4.20 -1.16
C LEU A 23 -18.85 5.14 -0.70
N ARG A 24 -18.92 5.64 0.55
CA ARG A 24 -17.93 6.53 1.18
C ARG A 24 -17.52 6.00 2.56
N PRO A 25 -16.71 4.93 2.63
CA PRO A 25 -16.34 4.30 3.89
C PRO A 25 -15.46 5.21 4.78
N ASP A 26 -14.85 6.24 4.20
CA ASP A 26 -14.11 7.27 4.94
C ASP A 26 -14.99 8.11 5.88
N LEU A 27 -16.31 8.07 5.72
CA LEU A 27 -17.25 8.72 6.63
C LEU A 27 -17.38 8.03 7.99
N VAL A 28 -16.99 6.75 8.09
CA VAL A 28 -17.20 5.90 9.28
C VAL A 28 -15.98 5.84 10.21
N VAL A 29 -14.85 6.40 9.81
CA VAL A 29 -13.59 6.32 10.59
C VAL A 29 -13.15 7.72 11.05
N PRO A 30 -13.35 8.10 12.34
CA PRO A 30 -14.13 7.41 13.38
C PRO A 30 -15.65 7.56 13.18
N VAL A 31 -16.49 6.74 13.83
CA VAL A 31 -17.95 6.78 13.66
C VAL A 31 -18.50 8.18 14.04
N PRO A 32 -19.30 8.85 13.18
CA PRO A 32 -19.91 10.14 13.53
C PRO A 32 -20.88 10.01 14.70
N ALA A 33 -20.90 11.00 15.58
CA ALA A 33 -21.81 11.02 16.74
C ALA A 33 -23.27 11.29 16.34
N ASP A 34 -23.52 12.09 15.30
CA ASP A 34 -24.86 12.44 14.82
C ASP A 34 -24.86 12.79 13.31
N VAL A 35 -26.06 13.03 12.75
CA VAL A 35 -26.23 13.35 11.31
C VAL A 35 -25.58 14.69 10.93
N SER A 36 -25.48 15.64 11.86
CA SER A 36 -24.78 16.91 11.62
C SER A 36 -23.28 16.69 11.47
N ALA A 37 -22.66 15.88 12.33
CA ALA A 37 -21.26 15.49 12.24
C ALA A 37 -20.97 14.71 10.95
N LEU A 38 -21.87 13.82 10.55
CA LEU A 38 -21.81 13.11 9.26
C LEU A 38 -21.83 14.11 8.09
N ALA A 39 -22.75 15.08 8.10
CA ALA A 39 -22.88 16.10 7.05
C ALA A 39 -21.62 16.99 6.94
N ILE A 40 -21.03 17.40 8.08
CA ILE A 40 -19.79 18.17 8.11
C ILE A 40 -18.64 17.35 7.51
N ARG A 41 -18.51 16.09 7.91
CA ARG A 41 -17.46 15.21 7.39
C ARG A 41 -17.63 14.94 5.90
N ALA A 42 -18.85 14.69 5.43
CA ALA A 42 -19.15 14.46 4.02
C ALA A 42 -18.79 15.64 3.12
N GLN A 43 -18.84 16.86 3.66
CA GLN A 43 -18.46 18.11 3.00
C GLN A 43 -17.00 18.52 3.22
N SER A 44 -16.24 17.78 4.04
CA SER A 44 -14.83 18.11 4.27
C SER A 44 -14.00 17.91 3.01
N ARG A 45 -12.99 18.78 2.82
CA ARG A 45 -12.07 18.75 1.67
C ARG A 45 -11.46 17.37 1.42
N VAL A 46 -11.02 16.68 2.47
CA VAL A 46 -10.40 15.34 2.38
C VAL A 46 -11.40 14.30 1.89
N SER A 47 -12.61 14.31 2.42
CA SER A 47 -13.64 13.32 2.11
C SER A 47 -14.19 13.53 0.69
N VAL A 48 -14.38 14.80 0.28
CA VAL A 48 -14.75 15.14 -1.10
C VAL A 48 -13.64 14.74 -2.07
N ALA A 49 -12.36 15.01 -1.76
CA ALA A 49 -11.26 14.59 -2.60
C ALA A 49 -11.23 13.08 -2.83
N ARG A 50 -11.45 12.27 -1.79
CA ARG A 50 -11.54 10.80 -1.90
C ARG A 50 -12.71 10.34 -2.77
N ALA A 51 -13.87 10.99 -2.65
CA ALA A 51 -15.04 10.69 -3.48
C ALA A 51 -14.76 11.01 -4.96
N LEU A 52 -14.14 12.17 -5.24
CA LEU A 52 -13.76 12.56 -6.60
C LEU A 52 -12.68 11.66 -7.21
N ASP A 53 -11.78 11.09 -6.39
CA ASP A 53 -10.76 10.15 -6.85
C ASP A 53 -11.33 8.82 -7.38
N GLY A 54 -12.56 8.48 -7.01
CA GLY A 54 -13.24 7.26 -7.46
C GLY A 54 -14.19 7.46 -8.65
N LEU A 55 -14.28 8.67 -9.20
CA LEU A 55 -15.15 8.98 -10.33
C LEU A 55 -14.45 8.80 -11.67
N ASP A 56 -15.17 8.28 -12.65
CA ASP A 56 -14.73 8.24 -14.04
C ASP A 56 -14.70 9.63 -14.68
N GLN A 57 -14.02 9.71 -15.82
CA GLN A 57 -13.84 10.96 -16.58
C GLN A 57 -15.17 11.60 -16.93
N PHE A 58 -16.16 10.83 -17.38
CA PHE A 58 -17.45 11.36 -17.79
C PHE A 58 -18.22 11.96 -16.61
N THR A 59 -18.27 11.26 -15.48
CA THR A 59 -18.96 11.71 -14.28
C THR A 59 -18.33 12.97 -13.69
N LEU A 60 -17.01 13.11 -13.76
CA LEU A 60 -16.32 14.36 -13.41
C LEU A 60 -16.68 15.52 -14.36
N GLN A 61 -16.78 15.26 -15.66
CA GLN A 61 -17.23 16.27 -16.62
C GLN A 61 -18.68 16.70 -16.37
N ILE A 62 -19.55 15.78 -15.97
CA ILE A 62 -20.94 16.10 -15.57
C ILE A 62 -20.98 16.89 -14.25
N LEU A 63 -20.10 16.60 -13.29
CA LEU A 63 -19.95 17.43 -12.10
C LEU A 63 -19.50 18.85 -12.46
N ASP A 64 -18.58 19.00 -13.41
CA ASP A 64 -18.17 20.32 -13.90
C ASP A 64 -19.29 21.04 -14.64
N ALA A 65 -20.13 20.33 -15.38
CA ALA A 65 -21.35 20.90 -15.96
C ALA A 65 -22.30 21.43 -14.88
N ALA A 66 -22.51 20.68 -13.79
CA ALA A 66 -23.30 21.12 -12.64
C ALA A 66 -22.72 22.40 -11.99
N ARG A 67 -21.39 22.52 -11.91
CA ARG A 67 -20.71 23.70 -11.37
C ARG A 67 -20.81 24.93 -12.27
N LEU A 68 -20.73 24.73 -13.59
CA LEU A 68 -20.78 25.80 -14.60
C LEU A 68 -22.20 26.30 -14.89
N THR A 69 -23.23 25.51 -14.58
CA THR A 69 -24.65 25.85 -14.76
C THR A 69 -25.31 26.42 -13.51
N ARG A 70 -24.53 26.71 -12.46
CA ARG A 70 -25.06 27.32 -11.23
C ARG A 70 -25.66 28.69 -11.51
N SER A 71 -26.87 28.91 -11.00
CA SER A 71 -27.51 30.22 -10.99
C SER A 71 -26.69 31.20 -10.14
N PRO A 72 -26.41 32.42 -10.64
CA PRO A 72 -25.72 33.45 -9.85
C PRO A 72 -26.48 33.86 -8.58
N ASP A 73 -27.82 33.72 -8.58
CA ASP A 73 -28.67 34.24 -7.50
C ASP A 73 -28.66 33.36 -6.25
N ASP A 74 -28.71 32.03 -6.42
CA ASP A 74 -28.84 31.08 -5.32
C ASP A 74 -27.74 29.99 -5.29
N GLY A 75 -26.86 29.96 -6.29
CA GLY A 75 -25.78 28.98 -6.41
C GLY A 75 -26.24 27.56 -6.73
N THR A 76 -27.51 27.34 -7.03
CA THR A 76 -28.09 26.03 -7.37
C THR A 76 -28.02 25.76 -8.87
N THR A 77 -28.12 24.50 -9.28
CA THR A 77 -28.24 24.09 -10.69
C THR A 77 -29.44 23.17 -10.89
N ALA A 78 -29.92 23.06 -12.13
CA ALA A 78 -30.99 22.13 -12.50
C ALA A 78 -30.44 20.99 -13.36
N THR A 79 -31.03 19.81 -13.23
CA THR A 79 -30.69 18.64 -14.06
C THR A 79 -30.86 18.94 -15.55
N ASP A 80 -31.88 19.73 -15.90
CA ASP A 80 -32.12 20.18 -17.27
C ASP A 80 -31.04 21.14 -17.78
N ALA A 81 -30.49 21.99 -16.92
CA ALA A 81 -29.37 22.88 -17.28
C ALA A 81 -28.08 22.07 -17.53
N VAL A 82 -27.82 21.06 -16.69
CA VAL A 82 -26.72 20.11 -16.87
C VAL A 82 -26.86 19.34 -18.19
N LEU A 83 -28.07 18.85 -18.48
CA LEU A 83 -28.38 18.19 -19.75
C LEU A 83 -28.10 19.12 -20.93
N ALA A 84 -28.65 20.33 -20.91
CA ALA A 84 -28.48 21.31 -21.99
C ALA A 84 -27.01 21.63 -22.26
N MET A 85 -26.20 21.80 -21.21
CA MET A 85 -24.76 22.06 -21.36
C MET A 85 -24.00 20.86 -21.92
N ALA A 86 -24.28 19.65 -21.41
CA ALA A 86 -23.61 18.43 -21.85
C ALA A 86 -23.98 18.03 -23.29
N THR A 87 -25.16 18.43 -23.78
CA THR A 87 -25.60 18.19 -25.16
C THR A 87 -25.27 19.32 -26.14
N ALA A 88 -24.56 20.38 -25.70
CA ALA A 88 -24.23 21.52 -26.55
C ALA A 88 -23.10 21.26 -27.57
N GLY A 89 -22.34 20.17 -27.40
CA GLY A 89 -21.25 19.79 -28.30
C GLY A 89 -21.72 19.10 -29.60
N PRO A 90 -20.83 18.91 -30.58
CA PRO A 90 -21.18 18.32 -31.88
C PRO A 90 -21.60 16.85 -31.81
N HIS A 91 -21.13 16.12 -30.79
CA HIS A 91 -21.42 14.71 -30.56
C HIS A 91 -22.05 14.55 -29.17
N PRO A 92 -23.33 14.91 -29.00
CA PRO A 92 -23.96 14.92 -27.69
C PRO A 92 -24.13 13.48 -27.16
N PRO A 93 -23.83 13.23 -25.88
CA PRO A 93 -24.06 11.94 -25.27
C PRO A 93 -25.56 11.68 -25.04
N ALA A 94 -25.94 10.42 -24.85
CA ALA A 94 -27.32 10.05 -24.56
C ALA A 94 -27.80 10.72 -23.24
N PRO A 95 -29.01 11.33 -23.21
CA PRO A 95 -29.55 11.94 -22.00
C PRO A 95 -29.64 10.99 -20.80
N THR A 96 -29.84 9.70 -21.05
CA THR A 96 -29.86 8.65 -20.02
C THR A 96 -28.51 8.48 -19.33
N ALA A 97 -27.40 8.57 -20.08
CA ALA A 97 -26.06 8.50 -19.51
C ALA A 97 -25.76 9.70 -18.62
N ILE A 98 -26.18 10.91 -19.03
CA ILE A 98 -26.04 12.12 -18.21
C ILE A 98 -26.83 11.98 -16.91
N ARG A 99 -28.09 11.53 -16.98
CA ARG A 99 -28.92 11.29 -15.78
C ARG A 99 -28.31 10.24 -14.85
N ALA A 100 -27.73 9.17 -15.39
CA ALA A 100 -27.02 8.16 -14.61
C ALA A 100 -25.80 8.74 -13.87
N ALA A 101 -25.02 9.61 -14.54
CA ALA A 101 -23.90 10.32 -13.91
C ALA A 101 -24.39 11.27 -12.80
N VAL A 102 -25.47 12.04 -13.03
CA VAL A 102 -26.10 12.88 -11.99
C VAL A 102 -26.58 12.03 -10.81
N ALA A 103 -27.23 10.89 -11.06
CA ALA A 103 -27.67 9.98 -10.02
C ALA A 103 -26.49 9.43 -9.20
N ARG A 104 -25.36 9.11 -9.85
CA ARG A 104 -24.13 8.69 -9.18
C ARG A 104 -23.55 9.79 -8.29
N LEU A 105 -23.52 11.04 -8.77
CA LEU A 105 -23.09 12.19 -7.98
C LEU A 105 -24.01 12.45 -6.76
N ARG A 106 -25.32 12.22 -6.92
CA ARG A 106 -26.30 12.28 -5.83
C ARG A 106 -26.12 11.16 -4.81
N ALA A 107 -25.87 9.93 -5.26
CA ALA A 107 -25.60 8.79 -4.37
C ALA A 107 -24.35 9.01 -3.49
N LEU A 108 -23.35 9.76 -3.98
CA LEU A 108 -22.15 10.15 -3.23
C LEU A 108 -22.32 11.42 -2.38
N PHE A 109 -23.49 12.06 -2.45
CA PHE A 109 -23.77 13.37 -1.85
C PHE A 109 -22.77 14.45 -2.26
N LEU A 110 -22.28 14.40 -3.50
CA LEU A 110 -21.57 15.51 -4.15
C LEU A 110 -22.55 16.53 -4.73
N LEU A 111 -23.74 16.06 -5.11
CA LEU A 111 -24.93 16.84 -5.43
C LEU A 111 -26.07 16.45 -4.49
N TYR A 112 -26.85 17.41 -4.01
CA TYR A 112 -28.03 17.13 -3.17
C TYR A 112 -29.14 18.15 -3.41
N GLY A 113 -30.36 17.81 -2.99
CA GLY A 113 -31.56 18.63 -3.23
C GLY A 113 -32.48 18.06 -4.33
N PRO A 114 -33.56 18.78 -4.67
CA PRO A 114 -34.48 18.41 -5.74
C PRO A 114 -33.85 18.65 -7.13
N GLU A 115 -34.35 17.96 -8.16
CA GLU A 115 -33.74 17.98 -9.50
C GLU A 115 -33.68 19.34 -10.20
N HIS A 116 -34.56 20.27 -9.80
CA HIS A 116 -34.62 21.64 -10.32
C HIS A 116 -33.79 22.64 -9.51
N ALA A 117 -33.24 22.24 -8.36
CA ALA A 117 -32.44 23.10 -7.48
C ALA A 117 -31.39 22.27 -6.71
N LEU A 118 -30.52 21.60 -7.47
CA LEU A 118 -29.40 20.82 -6.97
C LEU A 118 -28.30 21.75 -6.43
N GLN A 119 -27.77 21.40 -5.26
CA GLN A 119 -26.63 22.06 -4.62
C GLN A 119 -25.38 21.22 -4.80
N VAL A 120 -24.30 21.86 -5.23
CA VAL A 120 -22.95 21.27 -5.27
C VAL A 120 -22.30 21.47 -3.90
N VAL A 121 -21.65 20.43 -3.38
CA VAL A 121 -20.88 20.56 -2.13
C VAL A 121 -19.78 21.63 -2.30
N PRO A 122 -19.70 22.65 -1.41
CA PRO A 122 -18.76 23.76 -1.58
C PRO A 122 -17.29 23.34 -1.72
N ALA A 123 -16.86 22.33 -0.97
CA ALA A 123 -15.48 21.84 -1.00
C ALA A 123 -15.07 21.25 -2.36
N VAL A 124 -15.99 20.97 -3.28
CA VAL A 124 -15.66 20.59 -4.65
C VAL A 124 -14.86 21.70 -5.35
N ASP A 125 -15.23 22.96 -5.14
CA ASP A 125 -14.53 24.10 -5.74
C ASP A 125 -13.12 24.29 -5.16
N GLU A 126 -12.90 23.94 -3.89
CA GLU A 126 -11.58 23.96 -3.26
C GLU A 126 -10.65 22.82 -3.74
N VAL A 127 -11.23 21.66 -4.05
CA VAL A 127 -10.47 20.47 -4.48
C VAL A 127 -10.14 20.51 -5.98
N ALA A 128 -11.04 21.06 -6.78
CA ALA A 128 -10.93 21.14 -8.23
C ALA A 128 -11.24 22.57 -8.74
N PRO A 129 -10.33 23.54 -8.55
CA PRO A 129 -10.62 24.97 -8.76
C PRO A 129 -11.00 25.36 -10.19
N TYR A 130 -10.64 24.56 -11.19
CA TYR A 130 -10.86 24.85 -12.61
C TYR A 130 -11.89 23.88 -13.21
N PRO A 131 -13.20 24.19 -13.15
CA PRO A 131 -14.24 23.33 -13.72
C PRO A 131 -14.05 23.15 -15.23
N ALA A 132 -14.08 21.91 -15.70
CA ALA A 132 -13.79 21.51 -17.07
C ALA A 132 -12.41 21.99 -17.56
N GLY A 133 -11.47 22.29 -16.66
CA GLY A 133 -10.19 22.90 -17.03
C GLY A 133 -10.33 24.31 -17.60
N LEU A 134 -11.44 25.00 -17.32
CA LEU A 134 -11.61 26.42 -17.65
C LEU A 134 -11.11 27.28 -16.49
N GLY A 135 -10.49 28.43 -16.80
CA GLY A 135 -10.05 29.40 -15.80
C GLY A 135 -11.21 30.09 -15.09
N ARG A 136 -10.86 31.03 -14.23
CA ARG A 136 -11.84 31.93 -13.60
C ARG A 136 -12.50 32.84 -14.63
N PRO A 137 -13.74 33.32 -14.36
CA PRO A 137 -14.39 34.32 -15.19
C PRO A 137 -13.52 35.57 -15.36
N ALA A 138 -13.54 36.17 -16.54
CA ALA A 138 -12.77 37.39 -16.81
C ALA A 138 -13.07 38.51 -15.81
N ALA A 139 -14.32 38.59 -15.32
CA ALA A 139 -14.76 39.56 -14.31
C ALA A 139 -14.06 39.43 -12.95
N GLU A 140 -13.61 38.23 -12.58
CA GLU A 140 -12.85 37.98 -11.33
C GLU A 140 -11.34 38.20 -11.49
N LEU A 141 -10.84 38.15 -12.73
CA LEU A 141 -9.42 38.20 -13.04
C LEU A 141 -8.91 39.63 -13.28
N ASP A 142 -9.53 40.35 -14.22
CA ASP A 142 -9.15 41.71 -14.59
C ASP A 142 -10.33 42.45 -15.25
N PRO A 143 -10.70 43.66 -14.78
CA PRO A 143 -11.82 44.41 -15.34
C PRO A 143 -11.68 44.76 -16.83
N ARG A 144 -10.46 44.94 -17.35
CA ARG A 144 -10.24 45.26 -18.77
C ARG A 144 -10.40 44.03 -19.65
N THR A 145 -9.94 42.87 -19.17
CA THR A 145 -10.22 41.58 -19.79
C THR A 145 -11.72 41.28 -19.78
N ALA A 146 -12.43 41.61 -18.71
CA ALA A 146 -13.89 41.47 -18.64
C ALA A 146 -14.60 42.33 -19.71
N ALA A 147 -14.16 43.58 -19.90
CA ALA A 147 -14.68 44.45 -20.96
C ALA A 147 -14.41 43.92 -22.37
N LEU A 148 -13.26 43.26 -22.61
CA LEU A 148 -12.98 42.59 -23.88
C LEU A 148 -13.93 41.40 -24.08
N CYS A 149 -14.14 40.57 -23.06
CA CYS A 149 -14.97 39.37 -23.14
C CYS A 149 -16.47 39.71 -23.28
N ALA A 150 -16.91 40.88 -22.79
CA ALA A 150 -18.26 41.39 -22.96
C ALA A 150 -18.59 41.78 -24.41
N ASP A 151 -17.59 41.95 -25.29
CA ASP A 151 -17.76 42.18 -26.74
C ASP A 151 -17.28 40.93 -27.53
N PRO A 152 -18.20 40.01 -27.90
CA PRO A 152 -17.85 38.78 -28.60
C PRO A 152 -17.18 39.01 -29.96
N ALA A 153 -17.52 40.11 -30.65
CA ALA A 153 -16.96 40.40 -31.96
C ALA A 153 -15.51 40.88 -31.83
N LYS A 154 -15.23 41.75 -30.86
CA LYS A 154 -13.87 42.22 -30.55
C LYS A 154 -12.99 41.08 -30.05
N LEU A 155 -13.48 40.26 -29.11
CA LEU A 155 -12.74 39.09 -28.62
C LEU A 155 -12.33 38.14 -29.76
N ARG A 156 -13.25 37.82 -30.68
CA ARG A 156 -12.95 36.98 -31.85
C ARG A 156 -11.89 37.60 -32.76
N ARG A 157 -11.96 38.90 -33.04
CA ARG A 157 -10.96 39.59 -33.86
C ARG A 157 -9.58 39.56 -33.20
N THR A 158 -9.50 39.84 -31.90
CA THR A 158 -8.24 39.78 -31.14
C THR A 158 -7.66 38.37 -31.13
N LEU A 159 -8.50 37.34 -31.00
CA LEU A 159 -8.07 35.95 -31.06
C LEU A 159 -7.55 35.54 -32.46
N LEU A 160 -8.20 36.00 -33.52
CA LEU A 160 -7.77 35.74 -34.90
C LEU A 160 -6.47 36.48 -35.28
N ALA A 161 -6.20 37.61 -34.62
CA ALA A 161 -4.95 38.35 -34.78
C ALA A 161 -3.76 37.71 -34.03
N ALA A 162 -3.98 36.62 -33.29
CA ALA A 162 -2.93 35.96 -32.52
C ALA A 162 -1.87 35.30 -33.44
N PRO A 163 -0.57 35.59 -33.24
CA PRO A 163 0.51 34.90 -33.94
C PRO A 163 0.45 33.38 -33.71
N PRO A 164 0.96 32.54 -34.63
CA PRO A 164 0.89 31.08 -34.50
C PRO A 164 1.47 30.53 -33.19
N SER A 165 2.57 31.08 -32.70
CA SER A 165 3.18 30.70 -31.43
C SER A 165 2.32 31.06 -30.20
N ALA A 166 1.67 32.23 -30.23
CA ALA A 166 0.72 32.66 -29.20
C ALA A 166 -0.55 31.82 -29.23
N ARG A 167 -1.05 31.49 -30.44
CA ARG A 167 -2.19 30.61 -30.64
C ARG A 167 -1.93 29.20 -30.08
N ALA A 168 -0.75 28.63 -30.33
CA ALA A 168 -0.38 27.32 -29.79
C ALA A 168 -0.38 27.28 -28.25
N ILE A 169 0.01 28.38 -27.59
CA ILE A 169 -0.08 28.49 -26.12
C ILE A 169 -1.54 28.50 -25.66
N LEU A 170 -2.40 29.28 -26.33
CA LEU A 170 -3.83 29.32 -26.02
C LEU A 170 -4.50 27.96 -26.20
N ASP A 171 -4.20 27.25 -27.29
CA ASP A 171 -4.77 25.91 -27.55
C ASP A 171 -4.29 24.89 -26.49
N ARG A 172 -3.03 24.98 -26.06
CA ARG A 172 -2.50 24.13 -24.98
C ARG A 172 -3.17 24.43 -23.64
N LEU A 173 -3.35 25.70 -23.28
CA LEU A 173 -4.04 26.11 -22.04
C LEU A 173 -5.54 25.83 -22.09
N ALA A 174 -6.14 25.81 -23.28
CA ALA A 174 -7.53 25.40 -23.46
C ALA A 174 -7.69 23.89 -23.42
N ALA A 175 -6.68 23.08 -23.80
CA ALA A 175 -6.75 21.62 -23.70
C ALA A 175 -6.36 21.08 -22.31
N GLY A 176 -5.40 21.73 -21.66
CA GLY A 176 -4.84 21.37 -20.35
C GLY A 176 -5.19 22.38 -19.26
N PRO A 177 -4.53 22.38 -18.09
CA PRO A 177 -4.89 23.32 -17.04
C PRO A 177 -4.85 24.76 -17.59
N PRO A 178 -5.80 25.62 -17.22
CA PRO A 178 -5.93 26.97 -17.76
C PRO A 178 -4.86 27.93 -17.21
N VAL A 179 -3.79 27.38 -16.63
CA VAL A 179 -2.75 28.09 -15.90
C VAL A 179 -1.40 27.65 -16.44
N GLY A 180 -0.54 28.61 -16.75
CA GLY A 180 0.81 28.37 -17.25
C GLY A 180 1.85 29.08 -16.40
N SER A 181 2.94 28.38 -16.05
CA SER A 181 4.14 29.01 -15.50
C SER A 181 4.88 29.77 -16.60
N VAL A 182 5.22 31.02 -16.34
CA VAL A 182 5.95 31.86 -17.28
C VAL A 182 7.45 31.78 -16.98
N PRO A 183 8.30 31.53 -17.99
CA PRO A 183 9.76 31.57 -17.82
C PRO A 183 10.23 32.94 -17.29
N PRO A 184 11.30 32.98 -16.47
CA PRO A 184 11.91 34.25 -16.07
C PRO A 184 12.32 35.06 -17.30
N GLY A 185 12.00 36.36 -17.35
CA GLY A 185 12.32 37.21 -18.51
C GLY A 185 11.21 37.31 -19.56
N ALA A 186 10.30 36.33 -19.66
CA ALA A 186 9.31 36.30 -20.75
C ALA A 186 8.22 37.38 -20.65
N LEU A 187 8.00 38.00 -19.49
CA LEU A 187 7.11 39.18 -19.35
C LEU A 187 7.87 40.51 -19.47
N GLN A 188 9.19 40.47 -19.37
CA GLN A 188 10.10 41.62 -19.52
C GLN A 188 10.58 41.79 -20.96
N ALA A 189 10.61 40.71 -21.75
CA ALA A 189 10.92 40.76 -23.18
C ALA A 189 9.86 41.55 -23.97
N PRO A 190 10.26 42.26 -25.05
CA PRO A 190 9.31 42.97 -25.90
C PRO A 190 8.28 42.00 -26.51
N PRO A 191 7.03 42.43 -26.76
CA PRO A 191 6.03 41.58 -27.39
C PRO A 191 6.44 41.20 -28.82
N LEU A 192 5.93 40.06 -29.28
CA LEU A 192 6.11 39.62 -30.69
C LEU A 192 5.64 40.72 -31.66
N GLY A 193 6.52 41.17 -32.56
CA GLY A 193 6.24 42.19 -33.57
C GLY A 193 6.53 43.64 -33.18
N ALA A 194 7.23 43.91 -32.08
CA ALA A 194 7.72 45.25 -31.74
C ALA A 194 8.82 45.73 -32.72
N GLU A 195 8.82 47.01 -33.08
CA GLU A 195 9.76 47.61 -34.05
C GLU A 195 11.20 47.80 -33.51
N ASP A 196 11.43 47.57 -32.21
CA ASP A 196 12.74 47.72 -31.59
C ASP A 196 13.66 46.50 -31.81
N PRO A 197 14.98 46.71 -32.01
CA PRO A 197 15.94 45.63 -32.26
C PRO A 197 16.13 44.75 -31.01
N VAL A 198 15.66 43.51 -31.08
CA VAL A 198 15.75 42.54 -29.97
C VAL A 198 17.12 41.84 -29.97
N LEU A 199 17.82 41.87 -28.83
CA LEU A 199 19.01 41.05 -28.58
C LEU A 199 18.61 39.56 -28.48
N SER A 200 19.36 38.68 -29.16
CA SER A 200 19.12 37.24 -29.20
C SER A 200 19.15 36.61 -27.80
N ASP A 201 18.05 35.98 -27.39
CA ASP A 201 17.94 35.23 -26.13
C ASP A 201 18.20 33.73 -26.38
N PRO A 202 19.22 33.11 -25.74
CA PRO A 202 19.53 31.69 -25.90
C PRO A 202 18.44 30.74 -25.34
N THR A 203 17.48 31.23 -24.57
CA THR A 203 16.40 30.39 -23.99
C THR A 203 15.23 30.13 -24.95
N ASN A 204 15.19 30.82 -26.10
CA ASN A 204 14.15 30.72 -27.14
C ASN A 204 14.70 30.20 -28.49
N GLY A 205 15.74 29.37 -28.49
CA GLY A 205 16.27 28.77 -29.72
C GLY A 205 16.92 29.77 -30.70
N GLY A 206 17.31 30.96 -30.24
CA GLY A 206 18.12 31.92 -31.01
C GLY A 206 17.40 32.73 -32.08
N ALA A 207 16.06 32.75 -32.14
CA ALA A 207 15.31 33.61 -33.06
C ALA A 207 15.06 35.02 -32.47
N PRO A 208 15.25 36.12 -33.24
CA PRO A 208 14.92 37.48 -32.79
C PRO A 208 13.41 37.69 -32.87
N THR A 209 12.68 37.12 -31.91
CA THR A 209 11.22 37.20 -31.86
C THR A 209 10.81 37.52 -30.43
N GLY A 210 10.02 38.59 -30.24
CA GLY A 210 9.48 38.98 -28.95
C GLY A 210 8.68 37.87 -28.25
N SER A 211 8.29 38.08 -26.99
CA SER A 211 7.62 37.06 -26.19
C SER A 211 6.16 36.83 -26.63
N PRO A 212 5.77 35.58 -26.98
CA PRO A 212 4.37 35.25 -27.29
C PRO A 212 3.46 35.41 -26.08
N VAL A 213 3.98 35.10 -24.88
CA VAL A 213 3.24 35.25 -23.61
C VAL A 213 2.98 36.73 -23.34
N ARG A 214 3.96 37.61 -23.60
CA ARG A 214 3.79 39.05 -23.43
C ARG A 214 2.71 39.60 -24.37
N TRP A 215 2.73 39.20 -25.64
CA TRP A 215 1.70 39.57 -26.61
C TRP A 215 0.29 39.17 -26.14
N LEU A 216 0.14 37.95 -25.61
CA LEU A 216 -1.14 37.45 -25.08
C LEU A 216 -1.64 38.26 -23.88
N VAL A 217 -0.74 38.68 -22.99
CA VAL A 217 -1.08 39.51 -21.82
C VAL A 217 -1.44 40.94 -22.23
N ASP A 218 -0.68 41.54 -23.15
CA ASP A 218 -0.95 42.90 -23.65
C ASP A 218 -2.30 42.97 -24.41
N ASN A 219 -2.64 41.90 -25.15
CA ASN A 219 -3.92 41.75 -25.84
C ASN A 219 -5.05 41.20 -24.94
N ARG A 220 -4.81 41.04 -23.62
CA ARG A 220 -5.81 40.61 -22.63
C ARG A 220 -6.43 39.22 -22.90
N LEU A 221 -5.72 38.36 -23.62
CA LEU A 221 -6.13 36.97 -23.82
C LEU A 221 -5.62 36.06 -22.70
N LEU A 222 -4.58 36.49 -21.97
CA LEU A 222 -4.11 35.89 -20.73
C LEU A 222 -4.00 36.95 -19.64
N VAL A 223 -4.24 36.56 -18.38
CA VAL A 223 -4.12 37.45 -17.22
C VAL A 223 -2.99 36.96 -16.31
N PRO A 224 -2.01 37.81 -15.96
CA PRO A 224 -0.99 37.45 -14.98
C PRO A 224 -1.61 37.35 -13.59
N VAL A 225 -1.34 36.24 -12.88
CA VAL A 225 -1.86 35.97 -11.54
C VAL A 225 -0.69 35.80 -10.57
N THR A 226 -0.77 36.47 -9.41
CA THR A 226 0.19 36.28 -8.32
C THR A 226 -0.29 35.12 -7.44
N THR A 227 0.28 33.93 -7.64
CA THR A 227 0.08 32.81 -6.70
C THR A 227 1.02 32.98 -5.51
N GLY A 228 0.51 32.80 -4.28
CA GLY A 228 1.10 33.27 -3.01
C GLY A 228 2.44 32.69 -2.53
N SER A 229 3.40 32.37 -3.41
CA SER A 229 4.80 32.15 -3.03
C SER A 229 5.68 33.21 -3.68
N ALA A 230 6.30 34.07 -2.86
CA ALA A 230 7.02 35.28 -3.25
C ALA A 230 8.38 35.04 -3.95
N THR A 231 8.57 33.90 -4.62
CA THR A 231 9.85 33.54 -5.25
C THR A 231 9.67 33.18 -6.73
N THR A 232 9.83 34.20 -7.58
CA THR A 232 10.51 34.14 -8.90
C THR A 232 9.92 33.28 -10.04
N SER A 233 8.59 33.25 -10.23
CA SER A 233 8.00 32.92 -11.55
C SER A 233 6.62 33.55 -11.72
N GLY A 234 6.39 34.30 -12.81
CA GLY A 234 5.05 34.81 -13.12
C GLY A 234 4.14 33.65 -13.52
N THR A 235 2.89 33.65 -13.07
CA THR A 235 1.88 32.70 -13.54
C THR A 235 0.87 33.44 -14.41
N VAL A 236 0.39 32.84 -15.49
CA VAL A 236 -0.69 33.37 -16.32
C VAL A 236 -1.88 32.44 -16.30
N GLU A 237 -3.08 33.00 -16.32
CA GLU A 237 -4.34 32.27 -16.36
C GLU A 237 -5.14 32.65 -17.61
N LEU A 238 -5.73 31.64 -18.26
CA LEU A 238 -6.64 31.77 -19.40
C LEU A 238 -8.06 32.04 -18.89
N PRO A 239 -8.65 33.22 -19.16
CA PRO A 239 -10.02 33.51 -18.75
C PRO A 239 -11.02 32.52 -19.35
N ARG A 240 -12.06 32.18 -18.57
CA ARG A 240 -13.10 31.19 -18.94
C ARG A 240 -13.69 31.43 -20.32
N GLU A 241 -14.05 32.67 -20.61
CA GLU A 241 -14.72 33.09 -21.84
C GLU A 241 -13.83 32.85 -23.07
N VAL A 242 -12.52 33.09 -22.93
CA VAL A 242 -11.53 32.79 -23.97
C VAL A 242 -11.41 31.27 -24.15
N GLY A 243 -11.34 30.50 -23.07
CA GLY A 243 -11.33 29.04 -23.11
C GLY A 243 -12.57 28.43 -23.79
N LEU A 244 -13.77 28.94 -23.48
CA LEU A 244 -15.02 28.52 -24.13
C LEU A 244 -15.02 28.85 -25.63
N LEU A 245 -14.51 30.02 -26.02
CA LEU A 245 -14.39 30.40 -27.42
C LEU A 245 -13.43 29.47 -28.18
N LEU A 246 -12.31 29.10 -27.57
CA LEU A 246 -11.31 28.16 -28.11
C LEU A 246 -11.88 26.74 -28.29
N ARG A 247 -12.86 26.35 -27.48
CA ARG A 247 -13.48 25.03 -27.48
C ARG A 247 -14.80 24.96 -28.23
N ARG A 248 -15.18 25.99 -28.99
CA ARG A 248 -16.44 26.02 -29.77
C ARG A 248 -16.72 24.72 -30.52
N ASP A 249 -15.68 24.10 -31.09
CA ASP A 249 -15.82 22.90 -31.92
C ASP A 249 -15.90 21.59 -31.12
N SER A 250 -15.52 21.58 -29.84
CA SER A 250 -15.62 20.41 -28.96
C SER A 250 -16.75 20.52 -27.93
N GLY A 251 -17.24 21.73 -27.66
CA GLY A 251 -18.27 22.03 -26.67
C GLY A 251 -17.68 22.62 -25.37
N PRO A 252 -18.54 23.15 -24.48
CA PRO A 252 -18.12 23.88 -23.28
C PRO A 252 -17.33 23.02 -22.29
N LEU A 253 -17.61 21.71 -22.23
CA LEU A 253 -16.95 20.75 -21.35
C LEU A 253 -15.71 20.08 -22.00
N GLY A 254 -15.38 20.47 -23.24
CA GLY A 254 -14.42 19.74 -24.06
C GLY A 254 -14.98 18.38 -24.55
N PRO A 255 -14.12 17.49 -25.08
CA PRO A 255 -14.56 16.19 -25.58
C PRO A 255 -15.10 15.31 -24.46
N LEU A 256 -16.38 14.94 -24.55
CA LEU A 256 -17.05 14.03 -23.61
C LEU A 256 -16.83 12.58 -24.04
N ARG A 257 -16.18 11.78 -23.19
CA ARG A 257 -15.94 10.35 -23.44
C ARG A 257 -16.87 9.49 -22.58
N THR A 258 -18.02 9.11 -23.14
CA THR A 258 -19.03 8.31 -22.42
C THR A 258 -18.74 6.83 -22.36
N SER A 259 -18.09 6.30 -23.40
CA SER A 259 -17.73 4.89 -23.47
C SER A 259 -16.28 4.67 -23.11
N ARG A 260 -16.01 3.48 -22.55
CA ARG A 260 -14.66 2.97 -22.35
C ARG A 260 -13.84 3.10 -23.65
N PRO A 261 -12.59 3.59 -23.59
CA PRO A 261 -11.68 3.58 -24.73
C PRO A 261 -11.58 2.18 -25.34
N PRO A 262 -11.67 2.05 -26.68
CA PRO A 262 -11.52 0.75 -27.33
C PRO A 262 -10.09 0.24 -27.17
N VAL A 263 -9.95 -1.06 -27.00
CA VAL A 263 -8.66 -1.77 -27.03
C VAL A 263 -8.54 -2.44 -28.38
N ALA A 264 -7.49 -2.14 -29.13
CA ALA A 264 -7.24 -2.70 -30.45
C ALA A 264 -6.57 -4.08 -30.39
N ALA A 265 -5.96 -4.43 -29.25
CA ALA A 265 -5.32 -5.72 -29.04
C ALA A 265 -6.32 -6.89 -29.15
N ALA A 266 -6.03 -7.83 -30.05
CA ALA A 266 -6.80 -9.07 -30.18
C ALA A 266 -6.51 -10.02 -29.00
N PRO A 267 -7.50 -10.81 -28.55
CA PRO A 267 -7.27 -11.84 -27.55
C PRO A 267 -6.32 -12.92 -28.10
N ARG A 268 -5.40 -13.36 -27.24
CA ARG A 268 -4.51 -14.51 -27.51
C ARG A 268 -5.21 -15.82 -27.18
N GLU A 269 -4.60 -16.95 -27.53
CA GLU A 269 -5.07 -18.26 -27.06
C GLU A 269 -4.91 -18.34 -25.53
N PRO A 270 -5.99 -18.58 -24.75
CA PRO A 270 -5.91 -18.60 -23.29
C PRO A 270 -4.91 -19.60 -22.73
N LYS A 271 -4.83 -20.80 -23.34
CA LYS A 271 -3.87 -21.82 -22.94
C LYS A 271 -2.42 -21.36 -23.12
N ALA A 272 -2.11 -20.64 -24.20
CA ALA A 272 -0.76 -20.14 -24.45
C ALA A 272 -0.35 -19.05 -23.45
N VAL A 273 -1.29 -18.16 -23.08
CA VAL A 273 -1.10 -17.16 -22.02
C VAL A 273 -0.80 -17.84 -20.68
N ASP A 274 -1.62 -18.82 -20.31
CA ASP A 274 -1.51 -19.54 -19.06
C ASP A 274 -0.23 -20.39 -18.98
N SER A 275 0.15 -21.08 -20.06
CA SER A 275 1.41 -21.84 -20.11
C SER A 275 2.64 -20.94 -20.06
N ALA A 276 2.63 -19.78 -20.72
CA ALA A 276 3.72 -18.81 -20.65
C ALA A 276 3.87 -18.25 -19.23
N GLY A 277 2.76 -17.92 -18.58
CA GLY A 277 2.75 -17.48 -17.18
C GLY A 277 3.25 -18.57 -16.23
N ALA A 278 2.77 -19.81 -16.39
CA ALA A 278 3.16 -20.94 -15.54
C ALA A 278 4.66 -21.25 -15.63
N GLY A 279 5.24 -21.18 -16.84
CA GLY A 279 6.69 -21.29 -17.02
C GLY A 279 7.46 -20.20 -16.27
N GLN A 280 6.99 -18.95 -16.34
CA GLN A 280 7.59 -17.84 -15.59
C GLN A 280 7.45 -18.01 -14.07
N THR A 281 6.33 -18.53 -13.59
CA THR A 281 6.11 -18.86 -12.19
C THR A 281 7.14 -19.86 -11.66
N MET A 282 7.50 -20.88 -12.44
CA MET A 282 8.56 -21.84 -12.07
C MET A 282 9.91 -21.14 -11.88
N GLU A 283 10.28 -20.23 -12.79
CA GLU A 283 11.52 -19.46 -12.70
C GLU A 283 11.52 -18.52 -11.49
N VAL A 284 10.40 -17.88 -11.16
CA VAL A 284 10.26 -16.98 -10.00
C VAL A 284 10.51 -17.71 -8.69
N VAL A 285 9.91 -18.90 -8.50
CA VAL A 285 10.09 -19.71 -7.30
C VAL A 285 11.56 -20.16 -7.20
N ARG A 286 12.13 -20.67 -8.30
CA ARG A 286 13.53 -21.11 -8.37
C ARG A 286 14.51 -19.98 -8.04
N HIS A 287 14.32 -18.82 -8.64
CA HIS A 287 15.20 -17.66 -8.43
C HIS A 287 15.09 -17.10 -7.01
N THR A 288 13.90 -17.10 -6.43
CA THR A 288 13.68 -16.66 -5.04
C THR A 288 14.37 -17.61 -4.07
N GLU A 289 14.25 -18.92 -4.28
CA GLU A 289 14.95 -19.94 -3.48
C GLU A 289 16.46 -19.74 -3.52
N GLY A 290 17.05 -19.63 -4.72
CA GLY A 290 18.50 -19.41 -4.87
C GLY A 290 19.01 -18.09 -4.28
N LEU A 291 18.21 -17.01 -4.32
CA LEU A 291 18.58 -15.75 -3.66
C LEU A 291 18.61 -15.89 -2.13
N LEU A 292 17.66 -16.63 -1.55
CA LEU A 292 17.58 -16.86 -0.11
C LEU A 292 18.67 -17.80 0.39
N GLU A 293 19.03 -18.83 -0.38
CA GLU A 293 20.17 -19.72 -0.09
C GLU A 293 21.48 -18.93 -0.04
N GLN A 294 21.74 -18.10 -1.05
CA GLN A 294 22.93 -17.24 -1.07
C GLN A 294 22.98 -16.27 0.12
N LEU A 295 21.81 -15.77 0.53
CA LEU A 295 21.70 -14.89 1.70
C LEU A 295 21.90 -15.64 3.02
N ALA A 296 21.58 -16.94 3.07
CA ALA A 296 21.90 -17.80 4.21
C ALA A 296 23.40 -18.06 4.32
N ASP A 297 24.09 -18.24 3.19
CA ASP A 297 25.53 -18.48 3.14
C ASP A 297 26.35 -17.21 3.40
N GLU A 298 25.99 -16.09 2.76
CA GLU A 298 26.64 -14.78 2.92
C GLU A 298 25.59 -13.69 3.25
N PRO A 299 25.23 -13.53 4.54
CA PRO A 299 24.26 -12.54 4.98
C PRO A 299 24.64 -11.11 4.58
N ALA A 300 23.66 -10.34 4.10
CA ALA A 300 23.88 -8.96 3.68
C ALA A 300 23.78 -8.00 4.88
N PRO A 301 24.76 -7.10 5.11
CA PRO A 301 24.67 -6.11 6.17
C PRO A 301 23.60 -5.05 5.85
N VAL A 302 22.89 -4.59 6.88
CA VAL A 302 21.94 -3.49 6.79
C VAL A 302 22.68 -2.16 6.88
N LEU A 303 22.38 -1.22 5.97
CA LEU A 303 22.97 0.12 6.00
C LEU A 303 22.40 0.95 7.15
N ARG A 304 23.13 1.99 7.59
CA ARG A 304 22.59 2.98 8.55
C ARG A 304 21.35 3.70 8.06
N SER A 305 21.22 3.87 6.75
CA SER A 305 20.03 4.44 6.10
C SER A 305 18.88 3.44 5.98
N GLY A 306 19.07 2.18 6.40
CA GLY A 306 18.15 1.08 6.16
C GLY A 306 18.41 0.37 4.82
N GLY A 307 17.92 -0.85 4.71
CA GLY A 307 18.08 -1.70 3.52
C GLY A 307 19.49 -2.23 3.29
N ILE A 308 19.70 -2.85 2.12
CA ILE A 308 20.99 -3.48 1.74
C ILE A 308 21.80 -2.61 0.78
N GLY A 309 23.13 -2.76 0.80
CA GLY A 309 24.04 -2.06 -0.09
C GLY A 309 23.83 -2.40 -1.57
N VAL A 310 24.07 -1.43 -2.46
CA VAL A 310 24.08 -1.65 -3.93
C VAL A 310 25.08 -2.73 -4.33
N ARG A 311 26.21 -2.85 -3.60
CA ARG A 311 27.22 -3.88 -3.85
C ARG A 311 26.71 -5.27 -3.50
N ASP A 312 25.98 -5.41 -2.40
CA ASP A 312 25.38 -6.67 -1.96
C ASP A 312 24.27 -7.10 -2.91
N LEU A 313 23.39 -6.18 -3.32
CA LEU A 313 22.37 -6.47 -4.34
C LEU A 313 22.99 -6.93 -5.66
N ARG A 314 24.06 -6.26 -6.13
CA ARG A 314 24.81 -6.68 -7.33
C ARG A 314 25.47 -8.04 -7.19
N ARG A 315 25.96 -8.38 -6.00
CA ARG A 315 26.52 -9.71 -5.72
C ARG A 315 25.42 -10.76 -5.87
N LEU A 316 24.31 -10.59 -5.16
CA LEU A 316 23.15 -11.50 -5.22
C LEU A 316 22.63 -11.67 -6.65
N ALA A 317 22.45 -10.56 -7.38
CA ALA A 317 22.00 -10.59 -8.77
C ALA A 317 22.95 -11.40 -9.68
N ARG A 318 24.27 -11.13 -9.60
CA ARG A 318 25.26 -11.84 -10.42
C ARG A 318 25.32 -13.33 -10.11
N THR A 319 25.32 -13.71 -8.84
CA THR A 319 25.41 -15.12 -8.43
C THR A 319 24.12 -15.87 -8.81
N ALA A 320 22.95 -15.22 -8.72
CA ALA A 320 21.68 -15.80 -9.15
C ALA A 320 21.44 -15.78 -10.68
N GLY A 321 22.35 -15.16 -11.46
CA GLY A 321 22.19 -15.02 -12.92
C GLY A 321 21.07 -14.08 -13.36
N LEU A 322 20.76 -13.06 -12.53
CA LEU A 322 19.67 -12.11 -12.72
C LEU A 322 20.20 -10.70 -12.99
N ASP A 323 19.37 -9.86 -13.62
CA ASP A 323 19.60 -8.41 -13.61
C ASP A 323 19.27 -7.80 -12.23
N GLU A 324 19.82 -6.61 -11.95
CA GLU A 324 19.66 -5.95 -10.64
C GLU A 324 18.18 -5.65 -10.31
N SER A 325 17.34 -5.38 -11.31
CA SER A 325 15.93 -5.02 -11.10
C SER A 325 15.08 -6.24 -10.74
N THR A 326 15.29 -7.37 -11.42
CA THR A 326 14.62 -8.63 -11.10
C THR A 326 15.07 -9.15 -9.73
N ALA A 327 16.37 -9.08 -9.42
CA ALA A 327 16.87 -9.46 -8.09
C ALA A 327 16.27 -8.59 -6.97
N ALA A 328 16.15 -7.27 -7.20
CA ALA A 328 15.50 -6.37 -6.26
C ALA A 328 14.01 -6.72 -6.06
N LEU A 329 13.27 -7.01 -7.14
CA LEU A 329 11.87 -7.41 -7.07
C LEU A 329 11.68 -8.66 -6.24
N LEU A 330 12.42 -9.72 -6.54
CA LEU A 330 12.30 -11.00 -5.81
C LEU A 330 12.70 -10.85 -4.35
N LEU A 331 13.75 -10.07 -4.04
CA LEU A 331 14.16 -9.84 -2.66
C LEU A 331 13.11 -9.02 -1.86
N GLU A 332 12.56 -7.97 -2.46
CA GLU A 332 11.50 -7.14 -1.86
C GLU A 332 10.23 -7.96 -1.60
N VAL A 333 9.85 -8.82 -2.56
CA VAL A 333 8.70 -9.72 -2.44
C VAL A 333 8.96 -10.79 -1.39
N ALA A 334 10.15 -11.40 -1.35
CA ALA A 334 10.51 -12.40 -0.34
C ALA A 334 10.52 -11.81 1.07
N TYR A 335 11.01 -10.58 1.23
CA TYR A 335 10.95 -9.86 2.49
C TYR A 335 9.50 -9.55 2.91
N ALA A 336 8.65 -9.08 1.99
CA ALA A 336 7.23 -8.84 2.26
C ALA A 336 6.44 -10.12 2.56
N ALA A 337 6.82 -11.24 1.94
CA ALA A 337 6.26 -12.56 2.19
C ALA A 337 6.67 -13.15 3.55
N GLY A 338 7.65 -12.54 4.23
CA GLY A 338 8.18 -12.99 5.51
C GLY A 338 9.28 -14.04 5.41
N LEU A 339 9.83 -14.29 4.21
CA LEU A 339 10.87 -15.30 3.96
C LEU A 339 12.28 -14.80 4.33
N ALA A 340 12.51 -13.49 4.24
CA ALA A 340 13.73 -12.82 4.68
C ALA A 340 13.43 -11.82 5.81
N GLY A 341 14.39 -11.63 6.71
CA GLY A 341 14.25 -10.73 7.85
C GLY A 341 15.60 -10.20 8.36
N GLU A 342 15.52 -9.18 9.20
CA GLU A 342 16.67 -8.55 9.84
C GLU A 342 16.96 -9.22 11.20
N LEU A 343 18.22 -9.50 11.48
CA LEU A 343 18.69 -10.02 12.77
C LEU A 343 19.78 -9.10 13.32
N GLU A 344 19.64 -8.74 14.59
CA GLU A 344 20.68 -8.02 15.32
C GLU A 344 21.82 -8.96 15.73
N MET A 345 23.07 -8.53 15.52
CA MET A 345 24.28 -9.28 15.73
C MET A 345 25.09 -8.72 16.90
N PRO A 346 24.99 -9.29 18.11
CA PRO A 346 25.79 -8.84 19.25
C PRO A 346 27.28 -9.19 19.05
N GLY A 347 28.15 -8.18 19.13
CA GLY A 347 29.61 -8.33 19.21
C GLY A 347 30.42 -8.12 17.92
N ALA A 348 29.84 -7.59 16.84
CA ALA A 348 30.58 -7.25 15.62
C ALA A 348 31.40 -5.95 15.81
N THR A 349 32.60 -6.04 16.39
CA THR A 349 33.50 -4.89 16.62
C THR A 349 34.18 -4.34 15.35
N THR A 350 33.63 -4.56 14.15
CA THR A 350 34.15 -3.89 12.95
C THR A 350 33.54 -2.51 12.84
N SER A 351 34.23 -1.56 13.47
CA SER A 351 34.13 -0.12 13.24
C SER A 351 34.34 0.20 11.75
N ARG A 352 33.22 0.27 11.02
CA ARG A 352 32.89 1.15 9.88
C ARG A 352 31.58 0.59 9.28
N TYR A 353 30.51 1.39 9.25
CA TYR A 353 29.19 1.09 8.64
C TYR A 353 28.16 0.30 9.47
N GLY A 354 27.58 0.87 10.54
CA GLY A 354 26.24 0.49 11.06
C GLY A 354 25.91 -1.00 11.25
N ALA A 355 26.92 -1.87 11.40
CA ALA A 355 26.91 -3.29 11.02
C ALA A 355 26.33 -4.23 12.09
N ASP A 356 25.41 -3.73 12.92
CA ASP A 356 24.82 -4.53 13.99
C ASP A 356 23.59 -5.32 13.50
N GLN A 357 23.14 -5.10 12.26
CA GLN A 357 22.02 -5.86 11.67
C GLN A 357 22.41 -6.47 10.33
N GLN A 358 21.95 -7.69 10.10
CA GLN A 358 22.11 -8.43 8.84
C GLN A 358 20.75 -8.90 8.34
N VAL A 359 20.61 -9.03 7.04
CA VAL A 359 19.44 -9.66 6.40
C VAL A 359 19.77 -11.11 6.08
N LEU A 360 18.88 -12.02 6.51
CA LEU A 360 19.01 -13.46 6.31
C LEU A 360 17.63 -14.13 6.24
N PRO A 361 17.54 -15.39 5.75
CA PRO A 361 16.28 -16.13 5.75
C PRO A 361 15.70 -16.30 7.15
N THR A 362 14.36 -16.32 7.22
CA THR A 362 13.59 -16.56 8.45
C THR A 362 13.20 -18.04 8.56
N GLY A 363 12.60 -18.45 9.68
CA GLY A 363 11.96 -19.78 9.78
C GLY A 363 10.80 -19.99 8.79
N GLY A 364 10.19 -18.92 8.27
CA GLY A 364 9.12 -19.00 7.27
C GLY A 364 9.60 -19.51 5.90
N TYR A 365 10.90 -19.35 5.61
CA TYR A 365 11.50 -19.90 4.40
C TYR A 365 11.44 -21.44 4.35
N GLU A 366 11.67 -22.11 5.49
CA GLU A 366 11.63 -23.58 5.54
C GLU A 366 10.20 -24.12 5.30
N VAL A 367 9.20 -23.45 5.86
CA VAL A 367 7.78 -23.77 5.63
C VAL A 367 7.41 -23.56 4.16
N TRP A 368 7.88 -22.46 3.57
CA TRP A 368 7.66 -22.15 2.17
C TRP A 368 8.29 -23.22 1.26
N ARG A 369 9.53 -23.65 1.51
CA ARG A 369 10.19 -24.71 0.73
C ARG A 369 9.44 -26.04 0.72
N ALA A 370 8.79 -26.39 1.83
CA ALA A 370 8.02 -27.62 1.95
C ALA A 370 6.69 -27.62 1.16
N ALA A 371 6.21 -26.45 0.72
CA ALA A 371 4.94 -26.30 0.02
C ALA A 371 5.02 -26.64 -1.49
N SER A 372 3.87 -26.87 -2.13
CA SER A 372 3.81 -27.09 -3.58
C SER A 372 4.30 -25.85 -4.36
N LEU A 373 4.67 -26.03 -5.64
CA LEU A 373 5.14 -24.90 -6.45
C LEU A 373 4.08 -23.81 -6.58
N ALA A 374 2.81 -24.19 -6.79
CA ALA A 374 1.72 -23.22 -6.87
C ALA A 374 1.47 -22.47 -5.56
N GLN A 375 1.54 -23.17 -4.41
CA GLN A 375 1.43 -22.53 -3.09
C GLN A 375 2.59 -21.56 -2.81
N ARG A 376 3.82 -21.97 -3.16
CA ARG A 376 5.02 -21.13 -3.06
C ARG A 376 4.87 -19.85 -3.88
N TRP A 377 4.42 -19.97 -5.12
CA TRP A 377 4.15 -18.82 -5.99
C TRP A 377 3.04 -17.94 -5.46
N GLU A 378 1.93 -18.54 -5.02
CA GLU A 378 0.77 -17.80 -4.50
C GLU A 378 1.17 -16.90 -3.33
N GLN A 379 1.98 -17.41 -2.38
CA GLN A 379 2.48 -16.61 -1.26
C GLN A 379 3.28 -15.39 -1.73
N LEU A 380 4.16 -15.56 -2.73
CA LEU A 380 4.92 -14.46 -3.33
C LEU A 380 4.02 -13.46 -4.06
N ALA A 381 3.07 -13.95 -4.88
CA ALA A 381 2.16 -13.11 -5.64
C ALA A 381 1.22 -12.30 -4.74
N ARG A 382 0.70 -12.91 -3.66
CA ARG A 382 -0.08 -12.20 -2.62
C ARG A 382 0.76 -11.14 -1.91
N ALA A 383 1.99 -11.47 -1.53
CA ALA A 383 2.89 -10.51 -0.90
C ALA A 383 3.17 -9.31 -1.81
N TRP A 384 3.44 -9.54 -3.10
CA TRP A 384 3.59 -8.49 -4.10
C TRP A 384 2.35 -7.62 -4.23
N LEU A 385 1.15 -8.20 -4.31
CA LEU A 385 -0.10 -7.44 -4.43
C LEU A 385 -0.37 -6.54 -3.21
N MET A 386 0.04 -6.98 -2.02
CA MET A 386 -0.30 -6.31 -0.76
C MET A 386 0.82 -5.41 -0.20
N MET A 387 2.07 -5.61 -0.61
CA MET A 387 3.18 -4.81 -0.07
C MET A 387 3.11 -3.35 -0.50
N THR A 388 3.43 -2.44 0.40
CA THR A 388 3.50 -0.99 0.16
C THR A 388 4.79 -0.56 -0.55
N ARG A 389 5.61 -1.50 -1.02
CA ARG A 389 6.95 -1.23 -1.53
C ARG A 389 6.92 -1.08 -3.06
N GLN A 390 7.45 0.04 -3.56
CA GLN A 390 7.58 0.33 -4.99
C GLN A 390 8.99 -0.03 -5.46
N VAL A 391 9.15 -1.19 -6.07
CA VAL A 391 10.47 -1.75 -6.42
C VAL A 391 11.16 -0.94 -7.51
N GLY A 392 10.41 -0.36 -8.46
CA GLY A 392 10.95 0.49 -9.53
C GLY A 392 11.74 1.73 -9.04
N LEU A 393 11.62 2.09 -7.75
CA LEU A 393 12.42 3.15 -7.13
C LEU A 393 13.84 2.69 -6.75
N VAL A 394 14.08 1.39 -6.58
CA VAL A 394 15.40 0.86 -6.22
C VAL A 394 16.41 1.24 -7.31
N GLY A 395 17.53 1.85 -6.90
CA GLY A 395 18.55 2.37 -7.80
C GLY A 395 18.28 3.79 -8.32
N ARG A 396 17.11 4.38 -8.06
CA ARG A 396 16.83 5.81 -8.31
C ARG A 396 17.41 6.68 -7.19
N ARG A 397 17.35 8.00 -7.37
CA ARG A 397 17.74 8.97 -6.35
C ARG A 397 16.50 9.60 -5.71
N ASP A 398 16.57 9.81 -4.40
CA ASP A 398 15.54 10.50 -3.61
C ASP A 398 15.62 12.03 -3.79
N ASP A 399 14.72 12.76 -3.12
CA ASP A 399 14.67 14.23 -3.14
C ASP A 399 15.94 14.90 -2.55
N ARG A 400 16.77 14.13 -1.84
CA ARG A 400 18.04 14.56 -1.23
C ARG A 400 19.26 14.07 -2.04
N ASP A 401 19.03 13.65 -3.29
CA ASP A 401 20.02 13.10 -4.22
C ASP A 401 20.72 11.82 -3.73
N ARG A 402 20.13 11.07 -2.79
CA ARG A 402 20.67 9.81 -2.26
C ARG A 402 20.08 8.61 -3.00
N PRO A 403 20.87 7.55 -3.25
CA PRO A 403 20.35 6.34 -3.90
C PRO A 403 19.35 5.61 -2.98
N ILE A 404 18.21 5.24 -3.54
CA ILE A 404 17.20 4.39 -2.89
C ILE A 404 17.67 2.93 -3.02
N THR A 405 17.82 2.25 -1.89
CA THR A 405 18.32 0.87 -1.83
C THR A 405 17.21 -0.14 -1.58
N ALA A 406 17.43 -1.40 -1.98
CA ALA A 406 16.50 -2.47 -1.68
C ALA A 406 16.33 -2.65 -0.16
N LEU A 407 15.11 -2.97 0.27
CA LEU A 407 14.69 -3.10 1.67
C LEU A 407 14.74 -1.80 2.51
N SER A 408 14.98 -0.62 1.89
CA SER A 408 15.01 0.66 2.59
C SER A 408 13.60 1.28 2.76
N ALA A 409 13.41 2.16 3.74
CA ALA A 409 12.10 2.80 3.98
C ALA A 409 11.70 3.75 2.83
N GLU A 410 12.68 4.30 2.10
CA GLU A 410 12.50 5.24 1.00
C GLU A 410 11.77 4.63 -0.21
N ALA A 411 11.72 3.29 -0.32
CA ALA A 411 10.95 2.58 -1.34
C ALA A 411 9.46 2.42 -0.98
N GLU A 412 9.01 2.81 0.23
CA GLU A 412 7.62 2.63 0.66
C GLU A 412 6.69 3.72 0.15
N ARG A 413 5.56 3.30 -0.44
CA ARG A 413 4.48 4.15 -0.93
C ARG A 413 3.14 3.47 -0.61
N ALA A 414 2.36 4.07 0.28
CA ALA A 414 1.08 3.51 0.71
C ALA A 414 0.08 3.25 -0.44
N SER A 415 0.20 3.96 -1.56
CA SER A 415 -0.70 3.86 -2.72
C SER A 415 -0.39 2.70 -3.68
N VAL A 416 0.72 1.97 -3.47
CA VAL A 416 1.15 0.93 -4.41
C VAL A 416 0.18 -0.25 -4.50
N PRO A 417 -0.36 -0.81 -3.41
CA PRO A 417 -1.35 -1.91 -3.50
C PRO A 417 -2.57 -1.50 -4.32
N ALA A 418 -3.09 -0.29 -4.08
CA ALA A 418 -4.21 0.26 -4.86
C ALA A 418 -3.86 0.45 -6.35
N THR A 419 -2.61 0.80 -6.65
CA THR A 419 -2.11 0.96 -8.03
C THR A 419 -2.00 -0.39 -8.73
N ARG A 420 -1.42 -1.41 -8.07
CA ARG A 420 -1.37 -2.80 -8.58
C ARG A 420 -2.76 -3.33 -8.89
N ARG A 421 -3.68 -3.18 -7.93
CA ARG A 421 -5.08 -3.60 -8.10
C ARG A 421 -5.76 -2.85 -9.24
N ALA A 422 -5.56 -1.54 -9.38
CA ALA A 422 -6.16 -0.75 -10.46
C ALA A 422 -5.71 -1.23 -11.85
N VAL A 423 -4.41 -1.41 -12.05
CA VAL A 423 -3.82 -1.90 -13.32
C VAL A 423 -4.35 -3.31 -13.63
N LEU A 424 -4.30 -4.23 -12.68
CA LEU A 424 -4.76 -5.61 -12.91
C LEU A 424 -6.27 -5.71 -13.11
N SER A 425 -7.06 -4.83 -12.47
CA SER A 425 -8.51 -4.74 -12.69
C SER A 425 -8.84 -4.26 -14.10
N VAL A 426 -8.00 -3.41 -14.71
CA VAL A 426 -8.15 -3.03 -16.11
C VAL A 426 -8.00 -4.24 -17.02
N LEU A 427 -7.00 -5.09 -16.77
CA LEU A 427 -6.79 -6.34 -17.52
C LEU A 427 -7.91 -7.36 -17.23
N ALA A 428 -8.38 -7.45 -15.99
CA ALA A 428 -9.46 -8.35 -15.60
C ALA A 428 -10.78 -7.97 -16.30
N ASP A 429 -11.08 -6.69 -16.45
CA ASP A 429 -12.32 -6.27 -17.11
C ASP A 429 -12.29 -6.36 -18.64
N LEU A 430 -11.17 -6.75 -19.24
CA LEU A 430 -11.10 -7.11 -20.66
C LEU A 430 -11.51 -8.56 -20.86
N GLU A 431 -11.85 -8.91 -22.11
CA GLU A 431 -12.06 -10.30 -22.51
C GLU A 431 -10.84 -11.15 -22.11
N PRO A 432 -11.03 -12.38 -21.59
CA PRO A 432 -9.92 -13.25 -21.21
C PRO A 432 -8.86 -13.36 -22.31
N ALA A 433 -7.58 -13.42 -21.89
CA ALA A 433 -6.43 -13.47 -22.80
C ALA A 433 -6.22 -12.23 -23.71
N THR A 434 -6.96 -11.13 -23.51
CA THR A 434 -6.65 -9.83 -24.14
C THR A 434 -5.36 -9.26 -23.56
N ALA A 435 -4.48 -8.81 -24.45
CA ALA A 435 -3.17 -8.26 -24.08
C ALA A 435 -3.00 -6.82 -24.57
N PRO A 436 -3.60 -5.85 -23.87
CA PRO A 436 -3.51 -4.44 -24.24
C PRO A 436 -2.07 -3.92 -24.16
N THR A 437 -1.75 -2.89 -24.95
CA THR A 437 -0.49 -2.17 -24.81
C THR A 437 -0.46 -1.35 -23.50
N PRO A 438 0.72 -0.98 -22.99
CA PRO A 438 0.81 -0.10 -21.82
C PRO A 438 0.08 1.23 -22.01
N GLU A 439 0.06 1.76 -23.23
CA GLU A 439 -0.65 2.98 -23.60
C GLU A 439 -2.18 2.79 -23.53
N GLU A 440 -2.70 1.66 -24.02
CA GLU A 440 -4.13 1.34 -23.92
C GLU A 440 -4.55 1.14 -22.44
N VAL A 441 -3.70 0.53 -21.61
CA VAL A 441 -3.93 0.43 -20.17
C VAL A 441 -3.98 1.81 -19.52
N GLN A 442 -3.06 2.70 -19.89
CA GLN A 442 -3.02 4.09 -19.39
C GLN A 442 -4.30 4.85 -19.78
N ASP A 443 -4.74 4.77 -21.04
CA ASP A 443 -5.97 5.39 -21.52
C ASP A 443 -7.21 4.90 -20.74
N LEU A 444 -7.26 3.61 -20.42
CA LEU A 444 -8.31 3.01 -19.61
C LEU A 444 -8.28 3.48 -18.15
N LEU A 445 -7.10 3.63 -17.55
CA LEU A 445 -6.94 4.17 -16.19
C LEU A 445 -7.32 5.65 -16.13
N ASP A 446 -6.92 6.44 -17.12
CA ASP A 446 -7.30 7.85 -17.26
C ASP A 446 -8.80 8.03 -17.46
N TRP A 447 -9.45 7.10 -18.16
CA TRP A 447 -10.90 7.10 -18.29
C TRP A 447 -11.61 6.70 -16.98
N ARG A 448 -11.15 5.64 -16.29
CA ARG A 448 -11.81 5.10 -15.08
C ARG A 448 -11.67 5.98 -13.84
N ALA A 449 -10.50 6.56 -13.64
CA ALA A 449 -10.18 7.32 -12.44
C ALA A 449 -9.07 8.35 -12.75
N PRO A 450 -9.35 9.39 -13.55
CA PRO A 450 -8.33 10.32 -14.06
C PRO A 450 -7.54 10.99 -12.93
N ARG A 451 -8.18 11.31 -11.80
CA ARG A 451 -7.49 11.93 -10.65
C ARG A 451 -6.51 10.98 -9.97
N ARG A 452 -6.76 9.67 -10.01
CA ARG A 452 -5.81 8.66 -9.56
C ARG A 452 -4.76 8.43 -10.64
N SER A 453 -5.14 8.31 -11.90
CA SER A 453 -4.18 7.92 -12.94
C SER A 453 -3.12 8.99 -13.26
N ARG A 454 -3.48 10.28 -13.16
CA ARG A 454 -2.63 11.40 -13.59
C ARG A 454 -1.23 11.39 -12.96
N GLY A 455 -0.20 11.41 -13.80
CA GLY A 455 1.21 11.50 -13.40
C GLY A 455 1.78 10.21 -12.82
N ARG A 456 1.09 9.07 -13.02
CA ARG A 456 1.51 7.75 -12.54
C ARG A 456 1.85 6.76 -13.66
N ASP A 457 2.06 7.27 -14.87
CA ASP A 457 2.36 6.48 -16.08
C ASP A 457 3.55 5.53 -15.90
N ALA A 458 4.62 6.02 -15.24
CA ALA A 458 5.80 5.19 -14.94
C ALA A 458 5.46 4.06 -13.97
N ALA A 459 4.71 4.35 -12.90
CA ALA A 459 4.30 3.35 -11.92
C ALA A 459 3.34 2.30 -12.53
N HIS A 460 2.45 2.68 -13.44
CA HIS A 460 1.58 1.73 -14.14
C HIS A 460 2.37 0.78 -15.05
N ARG A 461 3.36 1.30 -15.79
CA ARG A 461 4.26 0.48 -16.61
C ARG A 461 5.11 -0.46 -15.76
N GLU A 462 5.61 0.02 -14.62
CA GLU A 462 6.34 -0.80 -13.65
C GLU A 462 5.48 -1.97 -13.16
N VAL A 463 4.22 -1.72 -12.79
CA VAL A 463 3.30 -2.79 -12.36
C VAL A 463 3.09 -3.84 -13.46
N LEU A 464 2.93 -3.43 -14.72
CA LEU A 464 2.78 -4.37 -15.84
C LEU A 464 4.03 -5.24 -16.03
N ALA A 465 5.22 -4.64 -15.89
CA ALA A 465 6.49 -5.36 -15.97
C ALA A 465 6.69 -6.32 -14.79
N GLU A 466 6.43 -5.87 -13.56
CA GLU A 466 6.49 -6.71 -12.35
C GLU A 466 5.50 -7.88 -12.44
N ALA A 467 4.27 -7.63 -12.91
CA ALA A 467 3.25 -8.67 -13.07
C ALA A 467 3.69 -9.75 -14.08
N ALA A 468 4.36 -9.34 -15.18
CA ALA A 468 4.92 -10.27 -16.14
C ALA A 468 6.09 -11.06 -15.55
N GLN A 469 7.02 -10.39 -14.87
CA GLN A 469 8.17 -11.03 -14.21
C GLN A 469 7.75 -12.05 -13.16
N LEU A 470 6.65 -11.79 -12.43
CA LEU A 470 6.10 -12.68 -11.41
C LEU A 470 5.18 -13.78 -11.97
N GLY A 471 4.91 -13.82 -13.29
CA GLY A 471 4.00 -14.80 -13.90
C GLY A 471 2.52 -14.55 -13.59
N VAL A 472 2.14 -13.36 -13.12
CA VAL A 472 0.71 -12.96 -12.97
C VAL A 472 0.10 -12.66 -14.35
N THR A 473 0.91 -12.16 -15.28
CA THR A 473 0.55 -12.03 -16.70
C THR A 473 1.44 -12.93 -17.55
N GLY A 474 0.89 -13.44 -18.65
CA GLY A 474 1.58 -14.26 -19.63
C GLY A 474 1.33 -13.70 -21.02
N LEU A 475 2.39 -13.53 -21.82
CA LEU A 475 2.29 -12.89 -23.14
C LEU A 475 1.50 -11.57 -23.08
N GLY A 476 1.72 -10.73 -22.07
CA GLY A 476 1.03 -9.44 -21.92
C GLY A 476 -0.47 -9.49 -21.55
N ALA A 477 -1.07 -10.66 -21.36
CA ALA A 477 -2.44 -10.83 -20.88
C ALA A 477 -2.47 -11.34 -19.44
N LEU A 478 -3.56 -11.05 -18.71
CA LEU A 478 -3.78 -11.61 -17.37
C LEU A 478 -4.07 -13.12 -17.46
N THR A 479 -3.31 -13.93 -16.71
CA THR A 479 -3.50 -15.38 -16.66
C THR A 479 -4.80 -15.75 -15.93
N SER A 480 -5.34 -16.94 -16.19
CA SER A 480 -6.56 -17.42 -15.54
C SER A 480 -6.40 -17.53 -14.02
N TYR A 481 -5.28 -18.09 -13.55
CA TYR A 481 -4.95 -18.18 -12.12
C TYR A 481 -4.61 -16.80 -11.50
N GLY A 482 -4.01 -15.87 -12.25
CA GLY A 482 -3.79 -14.49 -11.81
C GLY A 482 -5.09 -13.71 -11.62
N ARG A 483 -6.08 -13.96 -12.50
CA ARG A 483 -7.44 -13.42 -12.37
C ARG A 483 -8.16 -13.99 -11.15
N LEU A 484 -8.03 -15.29 -10.88
CA LEU A 484 -8.58 -15.93 -9.67
C LEU A 484 -7.94 -15.35 -8.40
N LEU A 485 -6.62 -15.19 -8.39
CA LEU A 485 -5.87 -14.58 -7.29
C LEU A 485 -6.39 -13.16 -6.98
N LEU A 486 -6.58 -12.33 -8.02
CA LEU A 486 -7.12 -10.98 -7.88
C LEU A 486 -8.55 -11.00 -7.33
N GLY A 487 -9.41 -11.88 -7.86
CA GLY A 487 -10.80 -12.03 -7.43
C GLY A 487 -10.92 -12.49 -5.97
N GLU A 488 -10.09 -13.44 -5.55
CA GLU A 488 -10.03 -13.91 -4.17
C GLU A 488 -9.63 -12.77 -3.23
N LEU A 489 -8.59 -11.99 -3.56
CA LEU A 489 -8.15 -10.83 -2.79
C LEU A 489 -9.19 -9.72 -2.72
N THR A 490 -9.98 -9.51 -3.77
CA THR A 490 -11.09 -8.53 -3.72
C THR A 490 -12.30 -9.05 -2.96
N SER A 491 -12.52 -10.38 -2.95
CA SER A 491 -13.63 -11.01 -2.23
C SER A 491 -13.37 -11.21 -0.73
N THR A 492 -12.11 -11.39 -0.32
CA THR A 492 -11.74 -11.45 1.11
C THR A 492 -11.94 -10.10 1.79
N ASP A 493 -11.78 -8.99 1.06
CA ASP A 493 -12.18 -7.65 1.50
C ASP A 493 -13.72 -7.51 1.68
N GLU A 494 -14.53 -8.38 1.07
CA GLU A 494 -16.00 -8.38 1.15
C GLU A 494 -16.55 -9.42 2.14
N ARG A 495 -15.81 -10.51 2.41
CA ARG A 495 -16.12 -11.57 3.39
C ARG A 495 -15.86 -11.18 4.84
N GLY A 496 -16.00 -9.90 5.20
CA GLY A 496 -16.05 -9.45 6.59
C GLY A 496 -17.28 -9.96 7.39
N ASP A 497 -17.94 -11.01 6.90
CA ASP A 497 -19.18 -11.61 7.42
C ASP A 497 -18.95 -12.50 8.65
N ASP A 498 -17.72 -12.56 9.13
CA ASP A 498 -17.36 -13.27 10.35
C ASP A 498 -16.85 -12.33 11.44
N PRO A 499 -17.76 -11.77 12.25
CA PRO A 499 -17.41 -10.94 13.40
C PRO A 499 -16.74 -11.71 14.55
N LEU A 500 -16.72 -13.05 14.51
CA LEU A 500 -16.28 -13.90 15.61
C LEU A 500 -15.06 -14.77 15.29
N GLY A 501 -14.55 -14.74 14.05
CA GLY A 501 -13.43 -15.58 13.63
C GLY A 501 -13.80 -17.06 13.44
N VAL A 502 -15.10 -17.40 13.34
CA VAL A 502 -15.64 -18.76 13.19
C VAL A 502 -15.62 -19.27 11.74
N HIS A 503 -15.63 -18.36 10.76
CA HIS A 503 -15.58 -18.60 9.32
C HIS A 503 -14.40 -17.91 8.62
N ALA A 504 -13.50 -17.25 9.35
CA ALA A 504 -12.12 -17.24 8.91
C ALA A 504 -11.81 -18.69 8.59
N ASP A 505 -11.52 -18.99 7.33
CA ASP A 505 -11.01 -20.29 6.92
C ASP A 505 -9.66 -20.48 7.65
N VAL A 506 -9.76 -20.78 8.95
CA VAL A 506 -8.74 -21.37 9.77
C VAL A 506 -8.58 -22.74 9.12
N GLU A 507 -7.51 -22.88 8.36
CA GLU A 507 -6.85 -24.17 8.20
C GLU A 507 -7.68 -25.26 7.50
N SER A 508 -8.57 -24.92 6.56
CA SER A 508 -8.74 -25.88 5.47
C SER A 508 -7.44 -25.84 4.68
N GLY A 509 -6.54 -26.80 4.92
CA GLY A 509 -5.31 -27.00 4.13
C GLY A 509 -5.53 -27.26 2.64
N ASP A 510 -6.74 -27.00 2.14
CA ASP A 510 -7.11 -27.05 0.75
C ASP A 510 -6.48 -25.86 0.00
N PRO A 511 -5.83 -26.11 -1.15
CA PRO A 511 -5.24 -25.05 -1.94
C PRO A 511 -6.31 -24.08 -2.49
N SER A 512 -5.93 -22.80 -2.56
CA SER A 512 -6.76 -21.74 -3.15
C SER A 512 -7.20 -22.09 -4.57
N SER A 513 -8.24 -21.43 -5.07
CA SER A 513 -8.67 -21.66 -6.47
C SER A 513 -7.59 -21.23 -7.46
N ALA A 514 -6.81 -20.20 -7.13
CA ALA A 514 -5.66 -19.77 -7.91
C ALA A 514 -4.55 -20.84 -7.93
N ALA A 515 -4.19 -21.40 -6.78
CA ALA A 515 -3.19 -22.46 -6.69
C ALA A 515 -3.63 -23.72 -7.44
N ARG A 516 -4.88 -24.16 -7.29
CA ARG A 516 -5.42 -25.31 -8.04
C ARG A 516 -5.41 -25.10 -9.55
N ALA A 517 -5.76 -23.89 -10.01
CA ALA A 517 -5.72 -23.56 -11.44
C ALA A 517 -4.29 -23.56 -11.98
N LEU A 518 -3.32 -23.06 -11.21
CA LEU A 518 -1.90 -23.10 -11.57
C LEU A 518 -1.35 -24.54 -11.55
N ASP A 519 -1.65 -25.34 -10.53
CA ASP A 519 -1.21 -26.74 -10.44
C ASP A 519 -1.66 -27.57 -11.64
N ALA A 520 -2.84 -27.30 -12.20
CA ALA A 520 -3.33 -27.97 -13.40
C ALA A 520 -2.54 -27.64 -14.69
N LEU A 521 -1.75 -26.55 -14.68
CA LEU A 521 -0.93 -26.09 -15.81
C LEU A 521 0.53 -26.51 -15.67
N LEU A 522 0.97 -26.81 -14.45
CA LEU A 522 2.34 -27.21 -14.16
C LEU A 522 2.56 -28.69 -14.53
N PRO A 523 3.78 -29.06 -14.96
CA PRO A 523 4.13 -30.47 -15.08
C PRO A 523 3.94 -31.18 -13.73
N ALA A 524 3.38 -32.39 -13.75
CA ALA A 524 3.24 -33.19 -12.53
C ALA A 524 4.60 -33.35 -11.85
N PRO A 525 4.70 -33.06 -10.53
CA PRO A 525 5.92 -33.34 -9.79
C PRO A 525 6.34 -34.79 -9.97
N VAL A 526 7.64 -35.01 -10.10
CA VAL A 526 8.20 -36.35 -10.24
C VAL A 526 8.85 -36.79 -8.94
N ASP A 527 8.56 -38.03 -8.57
CA ASP A 527 9.09 -38.71 -7.41
C ASP A 527 10.33 -39.57 -7.74
N HIS A 528 10.84 -39.47 -8.97
CA HIS A 528 11.88 -40.33 -9.53
C HIS A 528 12.87 -39.56 -10.42
N PHE A 529 14.02 -40.19 -10.68
CA PHE A 529 15.04 -39.70 -11.61
C PHE A 529 15.61 -40.83 -12.48
N LEU A 530 16.44 -40.48 -13.45
CA LEU A 530 17.12 -41.40 -14.35
C LEU A 530 18.63 -41.30 -14.12
N VAL A 531 19.27 -42.40 -13.71
CA VAL A 531 20.72 -42.45 -13.54
C VAL A 531 21.37 -42.97 -14.82
N GLN A 532 22.38 -42.27 -15.30
CA GLN A 532 23.19 -42.60 -16.47
C GLN A 532 24.55 -43.17 -16.07
N ALA A 533 25.23 -43.86 -17.00
CA ALA A 533 26.49 -44.56 -16.73
C ALA A 533 27.65 -43.64 -16.33
N ASP A 534 27.59 -42.37 -16.70
CA ASP A 534 28.56 -41.33 -16.35
C ASP A 534 28.24 -40.65 -15.00
N LEU A 535 27.38 -41.27 -14.17
CA LEU A 535 26.92 -40.76 -12.86
C LEU A 535 26.09 -39.47 -12.93
N THR A 536 25.55 -39.19 -14.11
CA THR A 536 24.57 -38.12 -14.31
C THR A 536 23.19 -38.60 -13.88
N VAL A 537 22.48 -37.75 -13.14
CA VAL A 537 21.12 -37.96 -12.65
C VAL A 537 20.20 -36.94 -13.33
N VAL A 538 19.33 -37.43 -14.22
CA VAL A 538 18.37 -36.60 -14.95
C VAL A 538 17.00 -36.71 -14.31
N VAL A 539 16.45 -35.59 -13.85
CA VAL A 539 15.10 -35.51 -13.29
C VAL A 539 14.17 -35.00 -14.42
N PRO A 540 13.21 -35.80 -14.89
CA PRO A 540 12.42 -35.50 -16.10
C PRO A 540 11.36 -34.40 -15.90
N GLY A 541 11.22 -33.86 -14.70
CA GLY A 541 10.28 -32.80 -14.35
C GLY A 541 10.66 -32.14 -13.02
N PRO A 542 9.82 -31.24 -12.47
CA PRO A 542 10.07 -30.65 -11.17
C PRO A 542 10.03 -31.74 -10.08
N PRO A 543 11.10 -31.90 -9.26
CA PRO A 543 11.10 -32.91 -8.21
C PRO A 543 10.08 -32.57 -7.12
N GLU A 544 9.43 -33.58 -6.57
CA GLU A 544 8.66 -33.43 -5.32
C GLU A 544 9.57 -32.94 -4.17
N PRO A 545 9.05 -32.22 -3.15
CA PRO A 545 9.87 -31.65 -2.08
C PRO A 545 10.80 -32.66 -1.40
N ALA A 546 10.32 -33.89 -1.16
CA ALA A 546 11.12 -34.96 -0.59
C ALA A 546 12.27 -35.39 -1.51
N LEU A 547 12.00 -35.52 -2.82
CA LEU A 547 13.03 -35.87 -3.80
C LEU A 547 14.05 -34.73 -3.97
N ALA A 548 13.60 -33.48 -3.96
CA ALA A 548 14.47 -32.31 -4.06
C ALA A 548 15.49 -32.26 -2.91
N ALA A 549 15.02 -32.50 -1.67
CA ALA A 549 15.89 -32.56 -0.49
C ALA A 549 16.88 -33.74 -0.55
N GLU A 550 16.44 -34.91 -1.03
CA GLU A 550 17.32 -36.06 -1.26
C GLU A 550 18.42 -35.71 -2.29
N LEU A 551 18.05 -35.11 -3.43
CA LEU A 551 18.98 -34.70 -4.49
C LEU A 551 19.99 -33.66 -4.00
N GLU A 552 19.56 -32.64 -3.27
CA GLU A 552 20.43 -31.59 -2.72
C GLU A 552 21.50 -32.17 -1.77
N ALA A 553 21.12 -33.17 -0.98
CA ALA A 553 22.02 -33.84 -0.05
C ALA A 553 23.08 -34.70 -0.76
N MET A 554 22.68 -35.41 -1.82
CA MET A 554 23.50 -36.48 -2.43
C MET A 554 24.05 -36.18 -3.83
N THR A 555 23.73 -35.03 -4.43
CA THR A 555 24.15 -34.67 -5.79
C THR A 555 24.62 -33.21 -5.91
N GLU A 556 25.19 -32.86 -7.06
CA GLU A 556 25.53 -31.49 -7.46
C GLU A 556 24.74 -31.11 -8.72
N LEU A 557 24.03 -29.97 -8.71
CA LEU A 557 23.26 -29.50 -9.85
C LEU A 557 24.18 -28.98 -10.97
N GLU A 558 24.11 -29.57 -12.17
CA GLU A 558 24.87 -29.11 -13.35
C GLU A 558 24.04 -28.19 -14.24
N SER A 559 22.76 -28.52 -14.45
CA SER A 559 21.87 -27.75 -15.32
C SER A 559 20.47 -27.67 -14.74
N ALA A 560 19.96 -26.45 -14.63
CA ALA A 560 18.58 -26.17 -14.27
C ALA A 560 17.75 -25.95 -15.56
N GLY A 561 16.65 -26.70 -15.71
CA GLY A 561 15.73 -26.59 -16.83
C GLY A 561 14.50 -27.47 -16.61
N GLY A 562 13.63 -27.59 -17.64
CA GLY A 562 12.42 -28.43 -17.58
C GLY A 562 12.71 -29.90 -17.24
N ALA A 563 13.91 -30.38 -17.53
CA ALA A 563 14.51 -31.54 -16.90
C ALA A 563 15.82 -31.10 -16.24
N SER A 564 15.95 -31.29 -14.92
CA SER A 564 17.17 -30.90 -14.20
C SER A 564 18.21 -32.00 -14.28
N VAL A 565 19.47 -31.60 -14.45
CA VAL A 565 20.61 -32.52 -14.58
C VAL A 565 21.52 -32.31 -13.38
N HIS A 566 21.73 -33.37 -12.63
CA HIS A 566 22.59 -33.42 -11.46
C HIS A 566 23.72 -34.42 -11.69
N ARG A 567 24.82 -34.30 -10.96
CA ARG A 567 25.93 -35.23 -10.99
C ARG A 567 26.22 -35.77 -9.61
N VAL A 568 26.45 -37.08 -9.51
CA VAL A 568 26.96 -37.69 -8.28
C VAL A 568 28.49 -37.64 -8.28
N THR A 569 29.05 -36.98 -7.27
CA THR A 569 30.49 -36.83 -7.05
C THR A 569 30.91 -37.44 -5.71
N THR A 570 32.21 -37.70 -5.52
CA THR A 570 32.76 -38.12 -4.22
C THR A 570 32.44 -37.13 -3.10
N ALA A 571 32.42 -35.82 -3.41
CA ALA A 571 32.12 -34.77 -2.45
C ALA A 571 30.64 -34.78 -2.04
N SER A 572 29.72 -34.95 -3.01
CA SER A 572 28.28 -35.04 -2.75
C SER A 572 27.92 -36.28 -1.89
N VAL A 573 28.52 -37.45 -2.18
CA VAL A 573 28.33 -38.66 -1.36
C VAL A 573 28.85 -38.45 0.06
N ARG A 574 30.03 -37.84 0.22
CA ARG A 574 30.57 -37.52 1.55
C ARG A 574 29.65 -36.57 2.32
N ARG A 575 29.14 -35.52 1.66
CA ARG A 575 28.19 -34.56 2.25
C ARG A 575 26.95 -35.26 2.79
N ALA A 576 26.40 -36.21 2.04
CA ALA A 576 25.26 -36.99 2.49
C ALA A 576 25.59 -37.84 3.74
N LEU A 577 26.75 -38.51 3.75
CA LEU A 577 27.21 -39.28 4.93
C LEU A 577 27.45 -38.39 6.16
N ASP A 578 28.04 -37.19 5.97
CA ASP A 578 28.24 -36.20 7.05
C ASP A 578 26.91 -35.67 7.62
N SER A 579 25.85 -35.70 6.80
CA SER A 579 24.50 -35.29 7.17
C SER A 579 23.70 -36.43 7.84
N GLY A 580 24.30 -37.60 8.03
CA GLY A 580 23.72 -38.73 8.76
C GLY A 580 23.17 -39.88 7.91
N TYR A 581 23.29 -39.84 6.58
CA TYR A 581 22.95 -40.99 5.73
C TYR A 581 23.97 -42.12 5.91
N THR A 582 23.52 -43.38 5.85
CA THR A 582 24.41 -44.54 5.72
C THR A 582 24.60 -44.93 4.25
N ALA A 583 25.60 -45.79 3.97
CA ALA A 583 25.77 -46.35 2.63
C ALA A 583 24.52 -47.11 2.16
N ASP A 584 23.91 -47.87 3.06
CA ASP A 584 22.69 -48.62 2.79
C ASP A 584 21.52 -47.68 2.48
N ASP A 585 21.36 -46.58 3.21
CA ASP A 585 20.33 -45.56 2.94
C ASP A 585 20.50 -44.96 1.54
N LEU A 586 21.73 -44.62 1.15
CA LEU A 586 22.02 -44.06 -0.18
C LEU A 586 21.70 -45.06 -1.29
N HIS A 587 22.15 -46.31 -1.16
CA HIS A 587 21.81 -47.36 -2.14
C HIS A 587 20.31 -47.57 -2.24
N ASP A 588 19.61 -47.55 -1.12
CA ASP A 588 18.17 -47.68 -1.05
C ASP A 588 17.43 -46.51 -1.72
N VAL A 589 17.88 -45.27 -1.52
CA VAL A 589 17.32 -44.09 -2.21
C VAL A 589 17.49 -44.24 -3.72
N PHE A 590 18.71 -44.51 -4.22
CA PHE A 590 18.94 -44.70 -5.65
C PHE A 590 18.14 -45.88 -6.23
N ARG A 591 17.97 -46.96 -5.48
CA ARG A 591 17.18 -48.13 -5.91
C ARG A 591 15.69 -47.82 -5.97
N ARG A 592 15.15 -47.06 -5.01
CA ARG A 592 13.73 -46.69 -4.94
C ARG A 592 13.35 -45.63 -5.97
N ARG A 593 14.19 -44.61 -6.14
CA ARG A 593 13.90 -43.40 -6.92
C ARG A 593 14.36 -43.49 -8.38
N SER A 594 15.30 -44.38 -8.74
CA SER A 594 15.76 -44.50 -10.12
C SER A 594 14.80 -45.32 -10.99
N ARG A 595 14.40 -44.77 -12.14
CA ARG A 595 13.66 -45.54 -13.18
C ARG A 595 14.56 -46.29 -14.15
N THR A 596 15.87 -46.03 -14.13
CA THR A 596 16.88 -46.83 -14.84
C THR A 596 17.62 -47.75 -13.86
N PRO A 597 18.18 -48.87 -14.32
CA PRO A 597 19.06 -49.68 -13.49
C PRO A 597 20.21 -48.84 -12.94
N VAL A 598 20.48 -48.94 -11.65
CA VAL A 598 21.58 -48.21 -11.00
C VAL A 598 22.92 -48.72 -11.57
N PRO A 599 23.75 -47.86 -12.17
CA PRO A 599 25.05 -48.26 -12.71
C PRO A 599 25.98 -48.77 -11.62
N GLN A 600 26.72 -49.84 -11.92
CA GLN A 600 27.68 -50.43 -10.98
C GLN A 600 28.75 -49.42 -10.51
N GLY A 601 29.10 -48.44 -11.36
CA GLY A 601 30.02 -47.36 -11.00
C GLY A 601 29.52 -46.50 -9.84
N LEU A 602 28.21 -46.25 -9.75
CA LEU A 602 27.61 -45.52 -8.64
C LEU A 602 27.71 -46.33 -7.34
N THR A 603 27.42 -47.63 -7.43
CA THR A 603 27.49 -48.53 -6.27
C THR A 603 28.90 -48.56 -5.68
N TYR A 604 29.92 -48.68 -6.54
CA TYR A 604 31.32 -48.65 -6.10
C TYR A 604 31.71 -47.30 -5.48
N LEU A 605 31.25 -46.18 -6.05
CA LEU A 605 31.53 -44.85 -5.51
C LEU A 605 31.00 -44.71 -4.08
N VAL A 606 29.74 -45.09 -3.84
CA VAL A 606 29.12 -45.03 -2.51
C VAL A 606 29.89 -45.89 -1.50
N ASP A 607 30.20 -47.15 -1.86
CA ASP A 607 30.88 -48.08 -0.96
C ASP A 607 32.33 -47.67 -0.64
N ASP A 608 33.05 -47.09 -1.59
CA ASP A 608 34.42 -46.63 -1.40
C ASP A 608 34.46 -45.38 -0.50
N VAL A 609 33.56 -44.43 -0.72
CA VAL A 609 33.46 -43.23 0.13
C VAL A 609 33.02 -43.59 1.53
N ALA A 610 32.03 -44.49 1.68
CA ALA A 610 31.55 -44.96 2.97
C ALA A 610 32.61 -45.73 3.76
N ARG A 611 33.42 -46.58 3.12
CA ARG A 611 34.54 -47.27 3.80
C ARG A 611 35.59 -46.31 4.36
N LYS A 612 35.82 -45.20 3.68
CA LYS A 612 36.75 -44.15 4.12
C LYS A 612 36.13 -43.22 5.17
N HIS A 613 34.79 -43.12 5.19
CA HIS A 613 34.01 -42.38 6.18
C HIS A 613 34.04 -43.10 7.52
N GLY A 614 34.49 -42.43 8.59
CA GLY A 614 34.59 -43.03 9.93
C GLY A 614 35.87 -43.85 10.24
N GLY A 615 36.83 -43.94 9.30
CA GLY A 615 38.13 -44.59 9.55
C GLY A 615 39.03 -43.86 10.56
N LEU A 616 38.73 -42.58 10.83
CA LEU A 616 39.36 -41.77 11.86
C LEU A 616 38.33 -41.48 12.96
N ARG A 617 38.68 -41.82 14.19
CA ARG A 617 37.82 -41.59 15.37
C ARG A 617 38.24 -40.31 16.05
N VAL A 618 37.33 -39.34 16.06
CA VAL A 618 37.53 -38.08 16.76
C VAL A 618 36.83 -38.19 18.11
N GLY A 619 37.61 -38.14 19.19
CA GLY A 619 37.08 -38.00 20.55
C GLY A 619 36.93 -36.52 20.91
N LEU A 620 35.97 -36.20 21.77
CA LEU A 620 35.84 -34.84 22.33
C LEU A 620 36.98 -34.58 23.33
N ALA A 621 38.02 -33.89 22.86
CA ALA A 621 38.92 -33.14 23.74
C ALA A 621 38.37 -31.72 23.81
N GLY A 622 37.75 -31.34 24.93
CA GLY A 622 37.21 -30.00 25.13
C GLY A 622 38.29 -28.91 25.05
N ALA A 623 39.51 -29.22 25.46
CA ALA A 623 40.70 -28.41 25.27
C ALA A 623 41.96 -29.28 25.31
N TYR A 624 43.03 -28.79 24.68
CA TYR A 624 44.35 -29.38 24.77
C TYR A 624 45.37 -28.34 25.26
N LEU A 625 46.43 -28.81 25.91
CA LEU A 625 47.55 -27.99 26.37
C LEU A 625 48.82 -28.56 25.75
N ARG A 626 49.57 -27.70 25.05
CA ARG A 626 50.84 -28.03 24.40
C ARG A 626 51.96 -27.22 25.03
N SER A 627 53.10 -27.85 25.27
CA SER A 627 54.33 -27.19 25.73
C SER A 627 55.53 -27.94 25.17
N ASP A 628 56.54 -27.22 24.71
CA ASP A 628 57.80 -27.81 24.25
C ASP A 628 58.67 -28.29 25.43
N ASP A 629 58.35 -27.87 26.65
CA ASP A 629 58.93 -28.36 27.90
C ASP A 629 58.06 -29.45 28.53
N GLU A 630 58.58 -30.69 28.54
CA GLU A 630 57.93 -31.87 29.13
C GLU A 630 57.89 -31.82 30.67
N ALA A 631 58.86 -31.16 31.30
CA ALA A 631 58.90 -31.01 32.75
C ALA A 631 57.76 -30.10 33.22
N LEU A 632 57.48 -29.02 32.47
CA LEU A 632 56.36 -28.11 32.74
C LEU A 632 55.00 -28.82 32.67
N LEU A 633 54.76 -29.69 31.69
CA LEU A 633 53.51 -30.47 31.63
C LEU A 633 53.40 -31.51 32.73
N SER A 634 54.54 -32.04 33.17
CA SER A 634 54.59 -32.97 34.30
C SER A 634 54.30 -32.26 35.62
N GLU A 635 54.75 -31.00 35.77
CA GLU A 635 54.38 -30.11 36.88
C GLU A 635 52.89 -29.78 36.86
N VAL A 636 52.33 -29.40 35.71
CA VAL A 636 50.90 -29.13 35.53
C VAL A 636 50.03 -30.35 35.86
N LEU A 637 50.47 -31.56 35.51
CA LEU A 637 49.78 -32.81 35.87
C LEU A 637 49.90 -33.15 37.37
N ALA A 638 50.97 -32.71 38.03
CA ALA A 638 51.21 -32.99 39.46
C ALA A 638 50.59 -31.93 40.40
N ASP A 639 50.19 -30.76 39.89
CA ASP A 639 49.56 -29.71 40.68
C ASP A 639 48.14 -30.11 41.12
N ARG A 640 47.97 -30.33 42.43
CA ARG A 640 46.69 -30.71 43.05
C ARG A 640 45.57 -29.69 42.82
N ARG A 641 45.89 -28.42 42.52
CA ARG A 641 44.88 -27.39 42.22
C ARG A 641 44.18 -27.64 40.87
N LEU A 642 44.81 -28.38 39.96
CA LEU A 642 44.32 -28.63 38.60
C LEU A 642 43.67 -30.01 38.41
N GLU A 643 43.61 -30.82 39.48
CA GLU A 643 43.06 -32.19 39.45
C GLU A 643 41.61 -32.24 38.94
N SER A 644 40.80 -31.21 39.27
CA SER A 644 39.41 -31.07 38.82
C SER A 644 39.23 -30.93 37.30
N LEU A 645 40.30 -30.60 36.56
CA LEU A 645 40.29 -30.50 35.10
C LEU A 645 40.43 -31.85 34.40
N ALA A 646 40.69 -32.94 35.13
CA ALA A 646 40.83 -34.29 34.55
C ALA A 646 41.78 -34.31 33.33
N LEU A 647 42.95 -33.70 33.49
CA LEU A 647 43.96 -33.64 32.43
C LEU A 647 44.50 -35.05 32.14
N ARG A 648 44.50 -35.43 30.87
CA ARG A 648 44.99 -36.71 30.37
C ARG A 648 46.11 -36.48 29.37
N ARG A 649 47.21 -37.22 29.51
CA ARG A 649 48.35 -37.14 28.58
C ARG A 649 48.01 -37.87 27.27
N LEU A 650 48.09 -37.17 26.14
CA LEU A 650 47.94 -37.76 24.80
C LEU A 650 49.30 -38.01 24.13
N ALA A 651 50.29 -37.18 24.43
CA ALA A 651 51.68 -37.30 24.01
C ALA A 651 52.60 -36.67 25.08
N PRO A 652 53.93 -36.88 25.06
CA PRO A 652 54.86 -36.29 26.02
C PRO A 652 54.70 -34.77 26.18
N THR A 653 54.46 -34.07 25.08
CA THR A 653 54.28 -32.61 24.99
C THR A 653 52.81 -32.15 24.86
N VAL A 654 51.82 -33.04 25.04
CA VAL A 654 50.40 -32.70 24.86
C VAL A 654 49.50 -33.34 25.92
N LEU A 655 48.75 -32.50 26.63
CA LEU A 655 47.64 -32.89 27.52
C LEU A 655 46.30 -32.56 26.87
N CYS A 656 45.26 -33.31 27.21
CA CYS A 656 43.88 -32.97 26.87
C CYS A 656 42.98 -33.00 28.10
N THR A 657 41.87 -32.27 28.02
CA THR A 657 40.77 -32.33 28.98
C THR A 657 39.46 -32.33 28.22
N GLN A 658 38.43 -32.90 28.82
CA GLN A 658 37.04 -32.83 28.33
C GLN A 658 36.40 -31.44 28.52
N TYR A 659 37.01 -30.57 29.34
CA TYR A 659 36.50 -29.22 29.61
C TYR A 659 36.91 -28.22 28.53
N GLN A 660 36.09 -27.20 28.30
CA GLN A 660 36.31 -26.20 27.27
C GLN A 660 37.55 -25.33 27.53
N VAL A 661 38.15 -24.82 26.45
CA VAL A 661 39.38 -24.00 26.44
C VAL A 661 39.32 -22.83 27.42
N GLY A 662 38.18 -22.13 27.53
CA GLY A 662 38.03 -21.02 28.48
C GLY A 662 38.18 -21.44 29.95
N ARG A 663 37.67 -22.62 30.31
CA ARG A 663 37.78 -23.16 31.68
C ARG A 663 39.21 -23.61 31.99
N LEU A 664 39.89 -24.21 31.01
CA LEU A 664 41.30 -24.60 31.12
C LEU A 664 42.21 -23.37 31.27
N LEU A 665 42.01 -22.33 30.47
CA LEU A 665 42.77 -21.08 30.53
C LEU A 665 42.62 -20.38 31.88
N GLY A 666 41.40 -20.31 32.42
CA GLY A 666 41.13 -19.70 33.73
C GLY A 666 41.86 -20.44 34.86
N ALA A 667 41.66 -21.76 34.94
CA ALA A 667 42.23 -22.58 36.01
C ALA A 667 43.78 -22.61 35.98
N LEU A 668 44.39 -22.62 34.78
CA LEU A 668 45.85 -22.55 34.65
C LEU A 668 46.41 -21.20 35.11
N ARG A 669 45.74 -20.08 34.83
CA ARG A 669 46.15 -18.74 35.31
C ARG A 669 46.03 -18.62 36.82
N ASP A 670 44.95 -19.14 37.40
CA ASP A 670 44.74 -19.17 38.85
C ASP A 670 45.80 -20.02 39.57
N ALA A 671 46.30 -21.06 38.89
CA ALA A 671 47.43 -21.87 39.38
C ALA A 671 48.80 -21.20 39.18
N GLY A 672 48.88 -20.04 38.54
CA GLY A 672 50.12 -19.29 38.33
C GLY A 672 50.84 -19.59 37.01
N PHE A 673 50.22 -20.35 36.10
CA PHE A 673 50.75 -20.60 34.76
C PHE A 673 50.27 -19.53 33.75
N ALA A 674 51.01 -19.32 32.66
CA ALA A 674 50.71 -18.28 31.67
C ALA A 674 50.33 -18.87 30.29
N PRO A 675 49.13 -19.44 30.10
CA PRO A 675 48.73 -20.07 28.84
C PRO A 675 48.20 -19.08 27.79
N VAL A 676 48.49 -19.38 26.53
CA VAL A 676 48.01 -18.67 25.32
C VAL A 676 47.09 -19.59 24.54
N GLN A 677 45.99 -19.06 24.00
CA GLN A 677 45.02 -19.84 23.22
C GLN A 677 45.50 -20.03 21.78
N GLU A 678 45.50 -21.28 21.32
CA GLU A 678 45.77 -21.68 19.92
C GLU A 678 44.46 -21.88 19.13
N ASP A 679 44.45 -21.62 17.82
CA ASP A 679 43.49 -22.17 16.86
C ASP A 679 43.81 -23.60 16.48
N GLY A 680 42.90 -24.19 15.72
CA GLY A 680 43.08 -25.47 15.05
C GLY A 680 44.19 -25.53 13.99
N THR A 681 45.00 -24.49 13.77
CA THR A 681 46.26 -24.60 13.01
C THR A 681 47.51 -24.70 13.91
N GLY A 682 47.34 -24.59 15.24
CA GLY A 682 48.43 -24.51 16.21
C GLY A 682 49.03 -23.10 16.34
N SER A 683 48.41 -22.10 15.72
CA SER A 683 48.75 -20.68 15.82
C SER A 683 47.82 -20.00 16.82
N ALA A 684 48.22 -18.93 17.52
CA ALA A 684 47.32 -18.30 18.49
C ALA A 684 46.11 -17.63 17.82
N VAL A 685 44.86 -18.12 17.96
CA VAL A 685 43.72 -17.59 17.19
C VAL A 685 42.34 -17.67 17.86
N LEU A 686 41.54 -16.71 17.39
CA LEU A 686 40.17 -16.32 17.73
C LEU A 686 39.14 -17.06 16.83
N ALA A 687 38.00 -17.51 17.39
CA ALA A 687 37.07 -18.53 16.80
C ALA A 687 36.02 -18.06 15.74
N ARG A 688 35.39 -19.03 15.00
CA ARG A 688 34.29 -18.86 13.99
C ARG A 688 32.96 -19.63 14.31
N PRO A 689 31.78 -19.28 13.72
CA PRO A 689 30.42 -19.53 14.30
C PRO A 689 29.38 -20.35 13.47
N ARG A 690 28.26 -20.75 14.14
CA ARG A 690 27.04 -21.49 13.66
C ARG A 690 26.16 -20.71 12.64
N ILE A 691 25.39 -21.44 11.83
CA ILE A 691 24.35 -20.93 10.89
C ILE A 691 23.25 -20.19 11.66
N ARG A 692 22.84 -19.01 11.18
CA ARG A 692 21.93 -18.08 11.85
C ARG A 692 20.62 -17.94 11.08
N ARG A 693 19.53 -17.60 11.78
CA ARG A 693 18.20 -17.32 11.20
C ARG A 693 17.65 -16.04 11.82
N ALA A 694 16.99 -15.22 10.99
CA ALA A 694 16.25 -14.07 11.50
C ALA A 694 14.94 -14.52 12.17
N PRO A 695 14.42 -13.77 13.16
CA PRO A 695 13.10 -14.03 13.73
C PRO A 695 12.03 -13.98 12.62
N ALA A 696 11.04 -14.86 12.72
CA ALA A 696 9.94 -14.91 11.77
C ALA A 696 9.20 -13.57 11.75
N ARG A 697 9.09 -12.96 10.56
CA ARG A 697 8.25 -11.79 10.35
C ARG A 697 6.82 -12.24 10.03
N VAL A 698 5.87 -11.58 10.67
CA VAL A 698 4.45 -11.67 10.33
C VAL A 698 4.29 -11.16 8.90
N SER A 699 3.94 -12.06 7.97
CA SER A 699 3.80 -11.76 6.54
C SER A 699 2.82 -10.60 6.32
N VAL A 700 3.08 -9.73 5.33
CA VAL A 700 2.19 -8.60 5.02
C VAL A 700 0.78 -9.09 4.64
N THR A 701 0.64 -10.34 4.16
CA THR A 701 -0.66 -11.00 3.91
C THR A 701 -1.57 -11.06 5.15
N THR A 702 -1.00 -11.01 6.36
CA THR A 702 -1.74 -11.10 7.63
C THR A 702 -1.96 -9.74 8.30
N ARG A 703 -1.40 -8.65 7.75
CA ARG A 703 -1.61 -7.28 8.24
C ARG A 703 -2.64 -6.56 7.37
N THR A 704 -3.92 -6.72 7.67
CA THR A 704 -4.96 -5.90 7.04
C THR A 704 -5.08 -4.55 7.75
N LEU A 705 -4.68 -3.49 7.04
CA LEU A 705 -5.35 -2.20 6.86
C LEU A 705 -4.50 -1.44 5.85
N ASP A 706 -4.84 -1.50 4.55
CA ASP A 706 -4.33 -0.52 3.60
C ASP A 706 -4.80 0.86 4.12
N PRO A 707 -3.88 1.79 4.48
CA PRO A 707 -4.26 3.09 5.04
C PRO A 707 -5.13 3.93 4.10
N LEU A 708 -5.12 3.60 2.80
CA LEU A 708 -5.86 4.24 1.74
C LEU A 708 -7.07 3.42 1.26
N ALA A 709 -7.08 2.10 1.44
CA ALA A 709 -8.29 1.31 1.26
C ALA A 709 -9.13 1.39 2.53
N ALA A 710 -10.17 2.21 2.49
CA ALA A 710 -11.10 2.29 3.59
C ALA A 710 -11.81 0.93 3.76
N PRO A 711 -11.85 0.36 4.99
CA PRO A 711 -12.45 -0.95 5.22
C PRO A 711 -13.91 -0.91 4.79
N LYS A 712 -14.30 -1.79 3.87
CA LYS A 712 -15.71 -1.97 3.51
C LYS A 712 -16.38 -2.71 4.66
N LEU A 713 -17.20 -2.01 5.42
CA LEU A 713 -18.00 -2.66 6.47
C LEU A 713 -19.16 -3.42 5.82
N PRO A 714 -19.48 -4.64 6.25
CA PRO A 714 -20.64 -5.38 5.78
C PRO A 714 -21.94 -4.63 6.14
N MET A 715 -22.99 -4.83 5.32
CA MET A 715 -24.24 -4.07 5.43
C MET A 715 -24.88 -4.10 6.84
N PRO A 716 -24.94 -5.23 7.57
CA PRO A 716 -25.48 -5.25 8.93
C PRO A 716 -24.70 -4.34 9.91
N ARG A 717 -23.37 -4.28 9.80
CA ARG A 717 -22.55 -3.37 10.62
C ARG A 717 -22.79 -1.91 10.26
N LEU A 718 -22.94 -1.61 8.97
CA LEU A 718 -23.29 -0.26 8.51
C LEU A 718 -24.65 0.19 9.04
N LEU A 719 -25.66 -0.69 9.04
CA LEU A 719 -26.97 -0.39 9.63
C LEU A 719 -26.87 -0.12 11.13
N GLY A 720 -26.07 -0.88 11.88
CA GLY A 720 -25.79 -0.60 13.29
C GLY A 720 -25.12 0.77 13.52
N VAL A 721 -24.19 1.15 12.63
CA VAL A 721 -23.59 2.50 12.62
C VAL A 721 -24.63 3.58 12.34
N VAL A 722 -25.53 3.38 11.38
CA VAL A 722 -26.64 4.31 11.09
C VAL A 722 -27.54 4.45 12.30
N GLU A 723 -27.91 3.35 12.96
CA GLU A 723 -28.73 3.37 14.16
C GLU A 723 -28.07 4.16 15.30
N HIS A 724 -26.74 4.04 15.46
CA HIS A 724 -25.96 4.86 16.40
C HIS A 724 -26.04 6.35 16.05
N ILE A 725 -25.81 6.71 14.78
CA ILE A 725 -25.88 8.10 14.29
C ILE A 725 -27.30 8.67 14.49
N ARG A 726 -28.36 7.89 14.26
CA ARG A 726 -29.76 8.28 14.47
C ARG A 726 -30.08 8.54 15.93
N ARG A 727 -29.64 7.66 16.84
CA ARG A 727 -29.79 7.87 18.29
C ARG A 727 -29.08 9.15 18.72
N GLY A 728 -27.85 9.37 18.25
CA GLY A 728 -27.10 10.57 18.55
C GLY A 728 -27.76 11.85 18.00
N ASP A 729 -28.29 11.83 16.78
CA ASP A 729 -29.04 12.97 16.22
C ASP A 729 -30.34 13.26 16.99
N ALA A 730 -31.05 12.22 17.42
CA ALA A 730 -32.22 12.38 18.28
C ALA A 730 -31.85 13.01 19.64
N ALA A 731 -30.76 12.56 20.26
CA ALA A 731 -30.25 13.11 21.51
C ALA A 731 -29.78 14.57 21.35
N ALA A 732 -29.02 14.87 20.29
CA ALA A 732 -28.54 16.22 19.99
C ALA A 732 -29.70 17.19 19.70
N ARG A 733 -30.76 16.74 19.02
CA ARG A 733 -31.97 17.54 18.80
C ARG A 733 -32.76 17.76 20.09
N ALA A 734 -32.88 16.76 20.95
CA ALA A 734 -33.48 16.93 22.27
C ALA A 734 -32.71 17.99 23.08
N ALA A 735 -31.38 17.91 23.11
CA ALA A 735 -30.54 18.90 23.78
C ALA A 735 -30.66 20.31 23.19
N ARG A 736 -30.86 20.46 21.87
CA ARG A 736 -31.10 21.76 21.22
C ARG A 736 -32.46 22.37 21.55
N ARG A 737 -33.48 21.55 21.81
CA ARG A 737 -34.81 22.01 22.27
C ARG A 737 -34.80 22.50 23.71
N ALA A 738 -33.82 22.09 24.51
CA ALA A 738 -33.66 22.59 25.86
C ALA A 738 -33.44 24.12 25.86
N PRO A 739 -33.98 24.87 26.85
CA PRO A 739 -33.71 26.29 27.02
C PRO A 739 -32.20 26.57 27.14
N ALA A 740 -31.73 27.73 26.68
CA ALA A 740 -30.30 28.10 26.69
C ALA A 740 -29.66 28.00 28.10
N VAL A 741 -30.46 28.23 29.14
CA VAL A 741 -30.11 28.13 30.55
C VAL A 741 -29.77 26.69 30.97
N VAL A 742 -30.39 25.69 30.35
CA VAL A 742 -30.17 24.25 30.64
C VAL A 742 -29.03 23.68 29.79
N ARG A 743 -28.74 24.27 28.62
CA ARG A 743 -27.67 23.81 27.72
C ARG A 743 -26.25 24.02 28.26
N GLY A 744 -26.06 24.89 29.26
CA GLY A 744 -24.74 25.25 29.78
C GLY A 744 -23.85 25.84 28.68
N GLY A 745 -24.00 27.13 28.39
CA GLY A 745 -23.20 27.79 27.36
C GLY A 745 -21.70 27.75 27.68
N ALA A 746 -20.87 27.34 26.72
CA ALA A 746 -19.44 27.63 26.73
C ALA A 746 -19.26 29.15 26.53
N ALA A 747 -19.09 29.91 27.60
CA ALA A 747 -18.41 31.20 27.52
C ALA A 747 -16.90 30.95 27.37
N GLY A 748 -16.23 31.78 26.58
CA GLY A 748 -14.88 31.55 26.04
C GLY A 748 -13.77 31.19 27.04
N LEU A 749 -12.72 30.59 26.46
CA LEU A 749 -11.36 30.35 26.97
C LEU A 749 -11.08 30.80 28.42
N GLY A 750 -11.19 29.85 29.38
CA GLY A 750 -10.46 29.93 30.66
C GLY A 750 -11.20 29.60 31.96
N GLY A 751 -12.50 29.27 31.96
CA GLY A 751 -13.23 28.95 33.19
C GLY A 751 -14.17 27.77 33.03
N GLY A 752 -14.23 26.86 34.02
CA GLY A 752 -15.14 25.72 34.05
C GLY A 752 -16.63 26.11 33.96
N PRO A 753 -17.54 25.15 33.74
CA PRO A 753 -18.95 25.42 33.50
C PRO A 753 -19.58 26.18 34.67
N VAL A 754 -19.98 27.42 34.44
CA VAL A 754 -20.76 28.21 35.41
C VAL A 754 -22.19 27.65 35.39
N PRO A 755 -22.71 27.10 36.50
CA PRO A 755 -24.10 26.66 36.52
C PRO A 755 -25.00 27.88 36.35
N ALA A 756 -25.95 27.80 35.41
CA ALA A 756 -26.87 28.90 35.12
C ALA A 756 -27.88 29.17 36.26
N HIS A 757 -27.92 28.31 37.28
CA HIS A 757 -28.73 28.42 38.50
C HIS A 757 -27.91 28.05 39.74
N THR A 758 -28.21 28.66 40.90
CA THR A 758 -27.77 28.10 42.18
C THR A 758 -28.45 26.76 42.43
N HIS A 759 -27.79 25.81 43.12
CA HIS A 759 -28.39 24.49 43.41
C HIS A 759 -29.76 24.59 44.11
N SER A 760 -29.94 25.63 44.93
CA SER A 760 -31.20 25.99 45.57
C SER A 760 -32.31 26.39 44.59
N GLU A 761 -31.99 27.14 43.52
CA GLU A 761 -32.95 27.54 42.50
C GLU A 761 -33.42 26.35 41.66
N ALA A 762 -32.49 25.50 41.21
CA ALA A 762 -32.84 24.29 40.47
C ALA A 762 -33.73 23.35 41.30
N LEU A 763 -33.45 23.21 42.60
CA LEU A 763 -34.30 22.46 43.53
C LEU A 763 -35.68 23.07 43.71
N ALA A 764 -35.80 24.40 43.81
CA ALA A 764 -37.08 25.08 43.93
C ALA A 764 -37.96 24.85 42.70
N VAL A 765 -37.38 24.93 41.49
CA VAL A 765 -38.07 24.63 40.22
C VAL A 765 -38.52 23.17 40.18
N LEU A 766 -37.67 22.23 40.57
CA LEU A 766 -38.01 20.81 40.59
C LEU A 766 -39.11 20.48 41.63
N GLN A 767 -39.06 21.09 42.81
CA GLN A 767 -40.09 20.91 43.85
C GLN A 767 -41.44 21.47 43.41
N GLN A 768 -41.43 22.63 42.74
CA GLN A 768 -42.64 23.21 42.16
C GLN A 768 -43.23 22.30 41.08
N ALA A 769 -42.38 21.79 40.18
CA ALA A 769 -42.81 20.90 39.12
C ALA A 769 -43.34 19.55 39.61
N VAL A 770 -42.83 19.00 40.72
CA VAL A 770 -43.42 17.79 41.36
C VAL A 770 -44.84 18.07 41.86
N ARG A 771 -45.09 19.26 42.43
CA ARG A 771 -46.42 19.65 42.92
C ARG A 771 -47.40 19.86 41.77
N ASP A 772 -46.96 20.56 40.74
CA ASP A 772 -47.78 20.95 39.61
C ASP A 772 -47.89 19.86 38.53
N LYS A 773 -47.13 18.76 38.68
CA LYS A 773 -46.95 17.69 37.69
C LYS A 773 -46.54 18.22 36.31
N ALA A 774 -45.79 19.32 36.30
CA ALA A 774 -45.35 20.02 35.10
C ALA A 774 -44.10 19.36 34.50
N LEU A 775 -43.93 19.50 33.18
CA LEU A 775 -42.73 19.06 32.48
C LEU A 775 -41.55 20.00 32.77
N VAL A 776 -40.36 19.43 32.96
CA VAL A 776 -39.15 20.18 33.30
C VAL A 776 -37.98 19.73 32.45
N TRP A 777 -37.26 20.69 31.88
CA TRP A 777 -35.93 20.48 31.35
C TRP A 777 -34.91 20.40 32.47
N VAL A 778 -34.27 19.24 32.62
CA VAL A 778 -33.23 18.97 33.61
C VAL A 778 -31.89 18.84 32.90
N GLY A 779 -30.95 19.73 33.22
CA GLY A 779 -29.54 19.62 32.88
C GLY A 779 -28.83 18.81 33.95
N TYR A 780 -28.11 17.75 33.58
CA TYR A 780 -27.39 16.91 34.51
C TYR A 780 -26.04 16.45 33.94
N VAL A 781 -25.09 16.17 34.84
CA VAL A 781 -23.80 15.54 34.48
C VAL A 781 -23.94 14.03 34.63
N ASP A 782 -23.62 13.28 33.58
CA ASP A 782 -23.66 11.82 33.61
C ASP A 782 -22.48 11.21 34.40
N ALA A 783 -22.42 9.87 34.47
CA ALA A 783 -21.35 9.17 35.18
C ALA A 783 -19.96 9.34 34.53
N HIS A 784 -19.89 9.82 33.30
CA HIS A 784 -18.65 10.05 32.53
C HIS A 784 -18.25 11.54 32.50
N GLY A 785 -18.97 12.41 33.23
CA GLY A 785 -18.65 13.83 33.32
C GLY A 785 -19.19 14.67 32.15
N ALA A 786 -19.99 14.09 31.25
CA ALA A 786 -20.60 14.84 30.15
C ALA A 786 -21.90 15.52 30.61
N THR A 787 -22.09 16.78 30.21
CA THR A 787 -23.33 17.53 30.45
C THR A 787 -24.40 17.10 29.44
N ALA A 788 -25.55 16.66 29.95
CA ALA A 788 -26.72 16.27 29.16
C ALA A 788 -27.96 17.04 29.63
N SER A 789 -28.94 17.20 28.75
CA SER A 789 -30.24 17.79 29.09
C SER A 789 -31.38 16.86 28.67
N ARG A 790 -32.39 16.73 29.52
CA ARG A 790 -33.57 15.89 29.28
C ARG A 790 -34.84 16.60 29.71
N LEU A 791 -35.91 16.38 28.96
CA LEU A 791 -37.25 16.80 29.35
C LEU A 791 -37.91 15.66 30.11
N VAL A 792 -38.25 15.91 31.37
CA VAL A 792 -38.77 14.90 32.28
C VAL A 792 -39.96 15.42 33.05
N LYS A 793 -40.84 14.53 33.48
CA LYS A 793 -41.94 14.79 34.41
C LYS A 793 -41.52 14.33 35.81
N PRO A 794 -41.22 15.26 36.74
CA PRO A 794 -40.83 14.90 38.10
C PRO A 794 -41.96 14.16 38.84
N VAL A 795 -41.66 12.99 39.41
CA VAL A 795 -42.63 12.16 40.15
C VAL A 795 -42.43 12.31 41.66
N SER A 796 -41.17 12.25 42.13
CA SER A 796 -40.86 12.41 43.54
C SER A 796 -39.42 12.87 43.74
N ILE A 797 -39.19 13.68 44.78
CA ILE A 797 -37.85 14.10 45.22
C ILE A 797 -37.67 13.62 46.65
N GLY A 798 -36.58 12.89 46.91
CA GLY A 798 -36.30 12.36 48.24
C GLY A 798 -34.92 11.69 48.32
N ALA A 799 -34.34 11.67 49.53
CA ALA A 799 -33.06 11.02 49.81
C ALA A 799 -31.89 11.42 48.89
N GLY A 800 -31.88 12.67 48.39
CA GLY A 800 -30.83 13.15 47.48
C GLY A 800 -31.03 12.79 46.00
N TYR A 801 -32.17 12.22 45.63
CA TYR A 801 -32.49 11.81 44.25
C TYR A 801 -33.82 12.43 43.75
N LEU A 802 -33.87 12.70 42.45
CA LEU A 802 -35.06 13.01 41.68
C LEU A 802 -35.46 11.76 40.90
N ARG A 803 -36.68 11.26 41.13
CA ARG A 803 -37.33 10.30 40.22
C ARG A 803 -38.20 11.06 39.26
N ALA A 804 -37.94 10.91 37.98
CA ALA A 804 -38.70 11.58 36.93
C ALA A 804 -38.92 10.62 35.76
N GLU A 805 -40.11 10.69 35.17
CA GLU A 805 -40.46 9.97 33.96
C GLU A 805 -39.95 10.76 32.75
N ASP A 806 -39.15 10.14 31.89
CA ASP A 806 -38.66 10.78 30.67
C ASP A 806 -39.77 10.75 29.61
N GLU A 807 -40.18 11.93 29.14
CA GLU A 807 -41.30 12.08 28.20
C GLU A 807 -41.10 11.30 26.90
N ARG A 808 -39.84 11.07 26.50
CA ARG A 808 -39.53 10.38 25.25
C ARG A 808 -39.57 8.87 25.36
N THR A 809 -39.24 8.31 26.53
CA THR A 809 -39.11 6.86 26.71
C THR A 809 -40.19 6.27 27.60
N GLU A 810 -41.01 7.11 28.26
CA GLU A 810 -41.99 6.71 29.28
C GLU A 810 -41.37 5.85 30.40
N MET A 811 -40.04 5.96 30.57
CA MET A 811 -39.29 5.23 31.58
C MET A 811 -38.97 6.14 32.76
N LEU A 812 -39.08 5.57 33.96
CA LEU A 812 -38.66 6.21 35.19
C LEU A 812 -37.13 6.23 35.29
N HIS A 813 -36.56 7.43 35.26
CA HIS A 813 -35.15 7.68 35.52
C HIS A 813 -34.92 8.26 36.91
N THR A 814 -33.80 7.87 37.54
CA THR A 814 -33.38 8.41 38.83
C THR A 814 -32.13 9.25 38.64
N PHE A 815 -32.22 10.54 38.97
CA PHE A 815 -31.13 11.51 38.88
C PHE A 815 -30.65 11.87 40.28
N ALA A 816 -29.34 11.83 40.52
CA ALA A 816 -28.80 12.34 41.78
C ALA A 816 -28.84 13.87 41.77
N LEU A 817 -29.45 14.49 42.79
CA LEU A 817 -29.68 15.94 42.81
C LEU A 817 -28.38 16.73 42.69
N HIS A 818 -27.30 16.26 43.32
CA HIS A 818 -25.98 16.89 43.26
C HIS A 818 -25.34 16.90 41.85
N ARG A 819 -25.88 16.11 40.90
CA ARG A 819 -25.44 16.09 39.49
C ARG A 819 -26.30 16.96 38.59
N ILE A 820 -27.41 17.50 39.09
CA ILE A 820 -28.28 18.41 38.34
C ILE A 820 -27.65 19.80 38.34
N THR A 821 -27.38 20.32 37.15
CA THR A 821 -26.71 21.60 36.93
C THR A 821 -27.70 22.74 36.69
N ALA A 822 -28.89 22.44 36.16
CA ALA A 822 -29.96 23.40 35.91
C ALA A 822 -31.32 22.69 35.80
N ALA A 823 -32.40 23.39 36.14
CA ALA A 823 -33.77 22.92 35.92
C ALA A 823 -34.66 24.09 35.50
N VAL A 824 -35.42 23.93 34.42
CA VAL A 824 -36.32 24.97 33.88
C VAL A 824 -37.64 24.32 33.48
N LEU A 825 -38.78 24.90 33.88
CA LEU A 825 -40.11 24.45 33.45
C LEU A 825 -40.20 24.50 31.92
N ALA A 826 -40.77 23.46 31.32
CA ALA A 826 -41.14 23.50 29.91
C ALA A 826 -42.50 24.20 29.80
N ASP A 827 -42.57 25.21 28.93
CA ASP A 827 -43.81 25.91 28.57
C ASP A 827 -44.79 24.99 27.82
#